data_AF-A0A8J9ZQ60-F1
#
_entry.id   AF-A0A8J9ZQ60-F1
#
_cell.length_a   1.000
_cell.length_b   1.000
_cell.length_c   1.000
_cell.angle_alpha   90.00
_cell.angle_beta   90.00
_cell.angle_gamma   90.00
#
_symmetry.space_group_name_H-M   'P 1'
#
loop_
_entity.id
_entity.type
_entity.pdbx_description
1 polymer ?
#
loop_
_entity_poly.entity_id
_entity_poly.type
_entity_poly.pdbx_seq_one_letter_code
_entity_poly.pdbx_strand_id
1 'polypeptide(L)'
;MSRCCFSAVAWLLIGLTVCGGGHALTYKATFDMGGVTGTVTFQEPAASTNINIALTGLSGTWGVKISTFPVAYDTAAPCSDLGASYHDFTGGPINPTSTVTENLSGKTLSHRSVLLTDTSDSTNVRCATILPESVTMTTAIAKFGGPVSGFVMFRQPSDDPSAMTIIISNLFYSRSTDSAVDTSNNWEVRSNAPSSSGDLATRCTSTGSIVTDLGQTMIGATSGSGRKFDTIDSLALSGGSAVVGKSLFVKDSSNNVVACAEIYQLEAMSVTARFDMSGVKGTFVFAQDSPYDSTTVTINVNNIGANAINYHVHEYPIPPKAAEEGMCSGTYTGGHLNPFGKVPSSDSYPGPAVGTGDQYELGDLSGKFGNFDAMTSVNTVNTDWYLPLYGQYSIVGRSVIIHDTTGSRWVCANIGYPGEVITAMAVFKTPIAGQLVLRQVKDKPYLDTSVFLSVSYIDGTAGTSDHSWHVHEDSMGLDYAAVENRCSSTAGHFNPYAVDLSGNYASQCNGDNPLRCELGDLSGKHGKINVGSEDSISRNFYTDIELPLSGPEAVIGRSMVIHQANSGGGRLACANIFQLPAVEVSTQTWHAQGGVSISGTFSVTQPSPFDSTTTVIDVSGLSNNAKDYHVHELPVPFGGDNPCSAASVAGHYNPFNVVIADSPANGSGTSDQYEIGDLSGKYGSMQGQTGFSETNQDGNLPLFGTYSSIGRSIVIHDNNGGRWHCANLTRVLPVDASTVSAMAEFEAISPAGENTITGKIVLTQVIYADGSGGDTTLQVDIKYAKDASKQTSDHSWHIHEQPVNGDENAPTSRCSSCRGHFNPYNADLGGNYATLCKPGNPLRCELGDLSGKQGKYAVGGGLQVYTDVDIPLYGELTVVGRSIVIHEANSGGGRLGCGTIRPMTQTATIAFPPIDNFDSTDFRTTVANLLEIAVWKVAIFYVPNANPNTIRECQEVTFYVLGDIEQSKVAALVSGSQASELGKYAPTGSCKSYIGPPLPVYSSATTWVRTSVLFTTLLLGTMGWLLS
;
A
#
# COMPACT_ATOMS: atom_id res chain seq x y z
N MET A 1 -37.02 43.54 10.05
CA MET A 1 -37.45 44.96 9.96
C MET A 1 -36.19 45.80 9.82
N SER A 2 -35.79 46.14 8.60
CA SER A 2 -36.10 47.42 7.92
C SER A 2 -35.24 48.61 8.36
N ARG A 3 -34.29 48.97 7.48
CA ARG A 3 -33.91 50.33 7.01
C ARG A 3 -33.04 51.29 7.86
N CYS A 4 -31.86 51.59 7.28
CA CYS A 4 -31.31 52.90 6.84
C CYS A 4 -30.94 54.02 7.83
N CYS A 5 -29.66 54.43 7.83
CA CYS A 5 -29.10 55.76 7.41
C CYS A 5 -27.56 55.74 7.58
N PHE A 6 -26.73 55.71 6.53
CA PHE A 6 -26.14 56.82 5.74
C PHE A 6 -25.21 57.81 6.46
N SER A 7 -23.92 57.78 6.09
CA SER A 7 -22.95 58.89 6.00
C SER A 7 -21.64 58.30 5.39
N ALA A 8 -21.45 58.26 4.07
CA ALA A 8 -20.95 59.32 3.20
C ALA A 8 -19.61 59.96 3.66
N VAL A 9 -18.48 59.43 3.18
CA VAL A 9 -17.25 60.21 2.96
C VAL A 9 -16.82 59.97 1.52
N ALA A 10 -16.72 61.08 0.80
CA ALA A 10 -16.45 61.17 -0.63
C ALA A 10 -15.02 60.73 -0.96
N TRP A 11 -14.88 59.84 -1.96
CA TRP A 11 -13.67 59.72 -2.75
C TRP A 11 -13.94 60.29 -4.14
N LEU A 12 -13.19 61.35 -4.44
CA LEU A 12 -13.19 62.09 -5.68
C LEU A 12 -12.61 61.22 -6.79
N LEU A 13 -13.36 61.05 -7.88
CA LEU A 13 -12.82 60.52 -9.13
C LEU A 13 -11.67 61.41 -9.62
N ILE A 14 -10.46 60.87 -9.62
CA ILE A 14 -9.43 61.25 -10.58
C ILE A 14 -9.22 60.02 -11.44
N GLY A 15 -9.70 60.10 -12.69
CA GLY A 15 -9.36 59.14 -13.72
C GLY A 15 -7.86 59.23 -14.00
N LEU A 16 -7.08 58.34 -13.39
CA LEU A 16 -5.83 57.88 -13.97
C LEU A 16 -6.13 56.54 -14.64
N THR A 17 -6.07 56.56 -15.97
CA THR A 17 -5.67 55.42 -16.78
C THR A 17 -4.32 54.95 -16.23
N VAL A 18 -4.33 53.99 -15.31
CA VAL A 18 -3.14 53.20 -15.02
C VAL A 18 -2.98 52.29 -16.22
N CYS A 19 -2.20 52.75 -17.20
CA CYS A 19 -1.55 51.86 -18.15
C CYS A 19 -0.93 50.73 -17.33
N GLY A 20 -1.31 49.48 -17.63
CA GLY A 20 -0.68 48.30 -17.07
C GLY A 20 0.81 48.38 -17.35
N GLY A 21 1.59 48.73 -16.33
CA GLY A 21 3.02 48.49 -16.34
C GLY A 21 3.19 46.98 -16.27
N GLY A 22 3.43 46.35 -17.41
CA GLY A 22 3.83 44.94 -17.43
C GLY A 22 5.06 44.79 -16.56
N HIS A 23 4.94 44.02 -15.47
CA HIS A 23 6.11 43.61 -14.71
C HIS A 23 7.01 42.81 -15.66
N ALA A 24 8.25 43.25 -15.80
CA ALA A 24 9.30 42.52 -16.48
C ALA A 24 9.42 41.12 -15.86
N LEU A 25 9.05 40.08 -16.60
CA LEU A 25 9.22 38.70 -16.16
C LEU A 25 10.68 38.28 -16.34
N THR A 26 11.26 37.71 -15.30
CA THR A 26 12.59 37.11 -15.34
C THR A 26 12.44 35.61 -15.58
N TYR A 27 13.19 35.07 -16.53
CA TYR A 27 13.32 33.62 -16.74
C TYR A 27 14.71 33.14 -16.38
N LYS A 28 14.82 31.91 -15.90
CA LYS A 28 16.07 31.36 -15.38
C LYS A 28 16.23 29.91 -15.80
N ALA A 29 17.41 29.58 -16.31
CA ALA A 29 17.88 28.21 -16.48
C ALA A 29 19.00 27.93 -15.48
N THR A 30 18.77 26.99 -14.58
CA THR A 30 19.73 26.60 -13.54
C THR A 30 20.48 25.35 -13.99
N PHE A 31 21.80 25.47 -14.11
CA PHE A 31 22.68 24.36 -14.47
C PHE A 31 23.15 23.66 -13.20
N ASP A 32 23.06 22.33 -13.22
CA ASP A 32 23.58 21.40 -12.23
C ASP A 32 23.91 20.08 -12.94
N MET A 33 24.88 20.11 -13.88
CA MET A 33 25.16 18.94 -14.71
C MET A 33 26.64 18.85 -15.11
N GLY A 34 27.19 17.63 -15.09
CA GLY A 34 28.54 17.30 -15.53
C GLY A 34 29.61 18.25 -15.03
N GLY A 35 29.57 18.58 -13.73
CA GLY A 35 30.49 19.49 -13.05
C GLY A 35 30.22 20.99 -13.27
N VAL A 36 29.17 21.35 -14.02
CA VAL A 36 28.80 22.73 -14.31
C VAL A 36 27.63 23.16 -13.44
N THR A 37 27.84 24.22 -12.66
CA THR A 37 26.82 24.84 -11.81
C THR A 37 26.61 26.30 -12.18
N GLY A 38 25.43 26.85 -11.88
CA GLY A 38 25.15 28.28 -12.04
C GLY A 38 23.88 28.54 -12.83
N THR A 39 23.76 29.73 -13.43
CA THR A 39 22.50 30.17 -14.03
C THR A 39 22.70 30.92 -15.35
N VAL A 40 21.71 30.80 -16.23
CA VAL A 40 21.50 31.67 -17.38
C VAL A 40 20.16 32.38 -17.18
N THR A 41 20.19 33.70 -17.04
CA THR A 41 19.02 34.51 -16.68
C THR A 41 18.64 35.43 -17.82
N PHE A 42 17.35 35.47 -18.16
CA PHE A 42 16.75 36.27 -19.23
C PHE A 42 15.85 37.34 -18.60
N GLN A 43 16.07 38.62 -18.93
CA GLN A 43 15.24 39.72 -18.46
C GLN A 43 14.33 40.22 -19.61
N GLU A 44 13.04 39.88 -19.59
CA GLU A 44 12.05 40.48 -20.51
C GLU A 44 11.48 41.80 -19.95
N PRO A 45 10.94 42.73 -20.76
CA PRO A 45 10.86 42.74 -22.22
C PRO A 45 11.68 43.88 -22.84
N ALA A 46 12.48 43.59 -23.86
CA ALA A 46 12.85 44.56 -24.88
C ALA A 46 13.24 43.79 -26.15
N ALA A 47 13.21 44.47 -27.31
CA ALA A 47 13.70 43.93 -28.60
C ALA A 47 15.17 43.44 -28.57
N SER A 48 15.86 43.66 -27.45
CA SER A 48 17.16 43.12 -27.08
C SER A 48 17.09 42.55 -25.66
N THR A 49 17.00 41.24 -25.51
CA THR A 49 16.99 40.58 -24.19
C THR A 49 18.43 40.50 -23.68
N ASN A 50 18.71 41.11 -22.53
CA ASN A 50 19.99 40.90 -21.85
C ASN A 50 19.96 39.53 -21.18
N ILE A 51 20.88 38.67 -21.60
CA ILE A 51 21.05 37.33 -21.07
C ILE A 51 22.31 37.33 -20.22
N ASN A 52 22.14 37.14 -18.91
CA ASN A 52 23.24 37.06 -17.97
C ASN A 52 23.62 35.60 -17.75
N ILE A 53 24.85 35.25 -18.10
CA ILE A 53 25.43 33.92 -17.96
C ILE A 53 26.39 33.97 -16.78
N ALA A 54 26.11 33.16 -15.75
CA ALA A 54 26.91 33.03 -14.54
C ALA A 54 27.07 31.55 -14.22
N LEU A 55 28.01 30.90 -14.89
CA LEU A 55 28.30 29.48 -14.82
C LEU A 55 29.72 29.25 -14.27
N THR A 56 29.88 28.17 -13.51
CA THR A 56 31.15 27.69 -12.95
C THR A 56 31.40 26.26 -13.44
N GLY A 57 32.66 25.84 -13.52
CA GLY A 57 33.02 24.47 -13.97
C GLY A 57 33.07 24.27 -15.49
N LEU A 58 32.81 25.33 -16.28
CA LEU A 58 33.01 25.32 -17.73
C LEU A 58 34.44 25.75 -18.09
N SER A 59 35.20 24.85 -18.71
CA SER A 59 36.48 25.16 -19.36
C SER A 59 36.34 25.07 -20.88
N GLY A 60 37.08 25.89 -21.62
CA GLY A 60 37.04 25.88 -23.09
C GLY A 60 35.92 26.74 -23.66
N THR A 61 35.51 26.41 -24.88
CA THR A 61 34.75 27.28 -25.77
C THR A 61 33.42 26.60 -26.10
N TRP A 62 32.29 27.21 -25.76
CA TRP A 62 30.98 26.54 -25.77
C TRP A 62 29.98 27.25 -26.67
N GLY A 63 29.36 26.51 -27.59
CA GLY A 63 28.19 26.96 -28.35
C GLY A 63 26.94 26.95 -27.47
N VAL A 64 26.01 27.88 -27.73
CA VAL A 64 24.76 28.03 -26.96
C VAL A 64 23.59 28.15 -27.91
N LYS A 65 22.53 27.41 -27.58
CA LYS A 65 21.23 27.55 -28.22
C LYS A 65 20.10 27.34 -27.23
N ILE A 66 18.94 27.84 -27.59
CA ILE A 66 17.67 27.48 -26.97
C ILE A 66 17.09 26.33 -27.78
N SER A 67 16.81 25.21 -27.12
CA SER A 67 16.18 24.03 -27.71
C SER A 67 14.68 24.02 -27.41
N THR A 68 13.93 23.23 -28.18
CA THR A 68 12.46 23.28 -28.19
C THR A 68 11.83 22.77 -26.88
N PHE A 69 12.34 21.68 -26.31
CA PHE A 69 11.74 20.96 -25.18
C PHE A 69 12.47 21.19 -23.85
N PRO A 70 11.79 21.02 -22.69
CA PRO A 70 12.47 21.03 -21.40
C PRO A 70 13.35 19.79 -21.22
N VAL A 71 14.30 19.88 -20.28
CA VAL A 71 15.18 18.79 -19.89
C VAL A 71 14.42 17.74 -19.09
N ALA A 72 14.62 16.46 -19.40
CA ALA A 72 14.14 15.32 -18.62
C ALA A 72 15.27 14.78 -17.73
N TYR A 73 15.35 15.32 -16.51
CA TYR A 73 16.46 15.05 -15.58
C TYR A 73 16.47 13.61 -15.03
N ASP A 74 15.35 12.92 -15.10
CA ASP A 74 15.14 11.53 -14.67
C ASP A 74 15.53 10.51 -15.75
N THR A 75 16.48 10.84 -16.63
CA THR A 75 16.96 9.96 -17.70
C THR A 75 18.48 9.82 -17.65
N ALA A 76 19.01 8.74 -18.24
CA ALA A 76 20.46 8.51 -18.30
C ALA A 76 21.19 9.57 -19.16
N ALA A 77 20.49 10.23 -20.09
CA ALA A 77 21.05 11.25 -20.98
C ALA A 77 20.09 12.46 -21.14
N PRO A 78 19.94 13.32 -20.11
CA PRO A 78 18.92 14.37 -20.07
C PRO A 78 18.93 15.38 -21.23
N CYS A 79 20.09 15.59 -21.87
CA CYS A 79 20.24 16.55 -22.97
C CYS A 79 20.07 15.96 -24.38
N SER A 80 19.79 14.66 -24.49
CA SER A 80 19.75 13.96 -25.79
C SER A 80 18.48 14.25 -26.59
N ASP A 81 17.35 14.48 -25.92
CA ASP A 81 16.05 14.71 -26.56
C ASP A 81 15.49 16.10 -26.20
N LEU A 82 16.12 17.16 -26.70
CA LEU A 82 15.66 18.55 -26.50
C LEU A 82 14.94 19.13 -27.74
N GLY A 83 14.79 18.32 -28.80
CA GLY A 83 14.20 18.72 -30.07
C GLY A 83 15.08 19.65 -30.91
N ALA A 84 14.47 20.25 -31.93
CA ALA A 84 15.17 21.17 -32.84
C ALA A 84 15.62 22.46 -32.13
N SER A 85 16.60 23.15 -32.73
CA SER A 85 17.01 24.49 -32.27
C SER A 85 15.84 25.47 -32.43
N TYR A 86 15.51 26.16 -31.35
CA TYR A 86 14.51 27.22 -31.32
C TYR A 86 15.15 28.60 -31.51
N HIS A 87 16.38 28.80 -31.02
CA HIS A 87 17.18 30.01 -31.24
C HIS A 87 18.66 29.71 -31.06
N ASP A 88 19.49 30.09 -32.04
CA ASP A 88 20.95 30.02 -31.92
C ASP A 88 21.51 31.40 -31.58
N PHE A 89 22.47 31.45 -30.65
CA PHE A 89 23.02 32.72 -30.17
C PHE A 89 23.92 33.39 -31.22
N THR A 90 23.78 34.71 -31.38
CA THR A 90 24.44 35.54 -32.40
C THR A 90 25.72 36.18 -31.86
N GLY A 91 26.73 35.37 -31.55
CA GLY A 91 28.01 35.91 -31.02
C GLY A 91 29.19 34.96 -31.03
N GLY A 92 29.03 33.75 -31.55
CA GLY A 92 30.01 32.69 -31.36
C GLY A 92 29.99 32.16 -29.92
N PRO A 93 31.03 31.46 -29.48
CA PRO A 93 31.04 30.76 -28.21
C PRO A 93 31.00 31.67 -26.99
N ILE A 94 30.35 31.22 -25.92
CA ILE A 94 30.18 31.99 -24.68
C ILE A 94 31.35 31.83 -23.71
N ASN A 95 31.53 32.86 -22.87
CA ASN A 95 32.34 32.77 -21.66
C ASN A 95 31.47 32.39 -20.45
N PRO A 96 32.01 31.62 -19.48
CA PRO A 96 31.28 31.15 -18.30
C PRO A 96 30.68 32.28 -17.45
N THR A 97 31.26 33.47 -17.48
CA THR A 97 30.67 34.69 -16.88
C THR A 97 30.63 35.78 -17.93
N SER A 98 29.44 36.06 -18.46
CA SER A 98 29.25 37.06 -19.51
C SER A 98 27.81 37.59 -19.56
N THR A 99 27.63 38.73 -20.20
CA THR A 99 26.32 39.23 -20.59
C THR A 99 26.30 39.27 -22.11
N VAL A 100 25.31 38.61 -22.71
CA VAL A 100 25.09 38.59 -24.16
C VAL A 100 23.72 39.18 -24.46
N THR A 101 23.56 39.71 -25.67
CA THR A 101 22.31 40.34 -26.09
C THR A 101 21.78 39.61 -27.31
N GLU A 102 20.57 39.07 -27.20
CA GLU A 102 19.90 38.34 -28.27
C GLU A 102 18.55 38.99 -28.61
N ASN A 103 18.14 38.91 -29.87
CA ASN A 103 16.80 39.31 -30.26
C ASN A 103 15.83 38.13 -30.10
N LEU A 104 15.11 38.13 -28.98
CA LEU A 104 14.10 37.11 -28.64
C LEU A 104 12.66 37.64 -28.78
N SER A 105 12.45 38.71 -29.55
CA SER A 105 11.13 39.31 -29.73
C SER A 105 10.12 38.30 -30.29
N GLY A 106 8.99 38.12 -29.58
CA GLY A 106 7.91 37.21 -29.97
C GLY A 106 8.23 35.73 -29.74
N LYS A 107 9.32 35.40 -29.04
CA LYS A 107 9.66 34.03 -28.66
C LYS A 107 9.13 33.71 -27.26
N THR A 108 8.60 32.50 -27.10
CA THR A 108 8.20 31.96 -25.79
C THR A 108 9.38 31.21 -25.18
N LEU A 109 9.90 31.66 -24.04
CA LEU A 109 11.08 31.06 -23.40
C LEU A 109 10.74 29.99 -22.36
N SER A 110 9.61 30.15 -21.66
CA SER A 110 9.18 29.26 -20.58
C SER A 110 9.10 27.80 -21.05
N HIS A 111 9.63 26.88 -20.23
CA HIS A 111 9.65 25.43 -20.45
C HIS A 111 10.42 24.96 -21.70
N ARG A 112 11.27 25.82 -22.27
CA ARG A 112 12.31 25.41 -23.22
C ARG A 112 13.58 25.07 -22.46
N SER A 113 14.65 24.72 -23.17
CA SER A 113 15.95 24.46 -22.53
C SER A 113 17.06 25.27 -23.17
N VAL A 114 18.06 25.62 -22.36
CA VAL A 114 19.37 26.06 -22.87
C VAL A 114 20.20 24.80 -23.07
N LEU A 115 20.83 24.67 -24.24
CA LEU A 115 21.80 23.62 -24.56
C LEU A 115 23.16 24.26 -24.84
N LEU A 116 24.14 23.84 -24.06
CA LEU A 116 25.56 24.16 -24.23
C LEU A 116 26.24 22.97 -24.91
N THR A 117 27.07 23.25 -25.91
CA THR A 117 27.84 22.23 -26.63
C THR A 117 29.30 22.65 -26.71
N ASP A 118 30.20 21.79 -26.25
CA ASP A 118 31.63 22.04 -26.38
C ASP A 118 32.01 22.09 -27.87
N THR A 119 32.67 23.17 -28.28
CA THR A 119 33.08 23.36 -29.68
C THR A 119 34.22 22.44 -30.10
N SER A 120 34.94 21.85 -29.14
CA SER A 120 36.02 20.90 -29.37
C SER A 120 35.57 19.43 -29.34
N ASP A 121 34.47 19.14 -28.65
CA ASP A 121 33.83 17.83 -28.58
C ASP A 121 32.30 17.98 -28.55
N SER A 122 31.66 17.80 -29.70
CA SER A 122 30.21 17.96 -29.82
C SER A 122 29.38 16.95 -29.02
N THR A 123 30.00 15.90 -28.45
CA THR A 123 29.33 14.95 -27.56
C THR A 123 29.28 15.44 -26.11
N ASN A 124 30.13 16.40 -25.76
CA ASN A 124 30.17 17.01 -24.44
C ASN A 124 29.15 18.16 -24.37
N VAL A 125 27.99 17.88 -23.77
CA VAL A 125 26.86 18.82 -23.71
C VAL A 125 26.37 19.05 -22.28
N ARG A 126 25.80 20.24 -22.03
CA ARG A 126 25.11 20.58 -20.77
C ARG A 126 23.79 21.25 -21.08
N CYS A 127 22.76 21.00 -20.29
CA CYS A 127 21.47 21.62 -20.52
C CYS A 127 20.75 21.97 -19.22
N ALA A 128 19.85 22.93 -19.33
CA ALA A 128 18.98 23.35 -18.24
C ALA A 128 17.63 23.85 -18.75
N THR A 129 16.55 23.52 -18.05
CA THR A 129 15.20 24.03 -18.37
C THR A 129 15.08 25.51 -18.00
N ILE A 130 14.47 26.30 -18.87
CA ILE A 130 14.15 27.72 -18.66
C ILE A 130 12.80 27.81 -17.95
N LEU A 131 12.79 28.26 -16.71
CA LEU A 131 11.57 28.43 -15.91
C LEU A 131 11.35 29.92 -15.57
N PRO A 132 10.09 30.37 -15.43
CA PRO A 132 9.80 31.71 -14.95
C PRO A 132 10.17 31.83 -13.46
N GLU A 133 10.83 32.93 -13.10
CA GLU A 133 11.20 33.20 -11.71
C GLU A 133 10.02 33.82 -10.95
N SER A 134 9.73 33.31 -9.75
CA SER A 134 8.66 33.82 -8.86
C SER A 134 7.24 33.74 -9.44
N VAL A 135 6.99 32.80 -10.36
CA VAL A 135 5.66 32.51 -10.90
C VAL A 135 5.26 31.09 -10.53
N THR A 136 4.13 30.93 -9.84
CA THR A 136 3.53 29.62 -9.60
C THR A 136 2.78 29.14 -10.83
N MET A 137 2.94 27.88 -11.21
CA MET A 137 2.31 27.30 -12.39
C MET A 137 1.21 26.29 -12.00
N THR A 138 0.09 26.32 -12.71
CA THR A 138 -0.93 25.26 -12.71
C THR A 138 -0.56 24.26 -13.80
N THR A 139 -0.58 22.97 -13.45
CA THR A 139 -0.27 21.87 -14.36
C THR A 139 -1.49 20.98 -14.55
N ALA A 140 -1.77 20.58 -15.79
CA ALA A 140 -2.77 19.57 -16.11
C ALA A 140 -2.19 18.55 -17.10
N ILE A 141 -2.72 17.33 -17.11
CA ILE A 141 -2.27 16.24 -17.97
C ILE A 141 -3.46 15.48 -18.55
N ALA A 142 -3.32 15.03 -19.80
CA ALA A 142 -4.21 14.07 -20.44
C ALA A 142 -3.39 12.87 -20.91
N LYS A 143 -3.68 11.67 -20.38
CA LYS A 143 -3.02 10.42 -20.77
C LYS A 143 -3.91 9.66 -21.75
N PHE A 144 -3.33 9.25 -22.87
CA PHE A 144 -3.99 8.53 -23.95
C PHE A 144 -3.51 7.08 -23.97
N GLY A 145 -4.48 6.16 -24.12
CA GLY A 145 -4.26 4.74 -24.36
C GLY A 145 -5.20 4.22 -25.44
N GLY A 146 -4.82 3.11 -26.07
CA GLY A 146 -5.53 2.51 -27.22
C GLY A 146 -4.82 2.89 -28.52
N PRO A 147 -5.50 3.01 -29.69
CA PRO A 147 -4.86 3.20 -31.01
C PRO A 147 -3.89 4.38 -31.13
N VAL A 148 -4.06 5.39 -30.27
CA VAL A 148 -3.12 6.48 -30.04
C VAL A 148 -2.78 6.46 -28.55
N SER A 149 -1.49 6.32 -28.25
CA SER A 149 -0.96 6.34 -26.89
C SER A 149 -0.13 7.59 -26.68
N GLY A 150 0.09 7.95 -25.40
CA GLY A 150 0.98 9.04 -25.02
C GLY A 150 0.35 10.01 -24.04
N PHE A 151 0.87 11.23 -23.99
CA PHE A 151 0.35 12.25 -23.08
C PHE A 151 0.37 13.65 -23.67
N VAL A 152 -0.44 14.52 -23.08
CA VAL A 152 -0.43 15.97 -23.30
C VAL A 152 -0.39 16.66 -21.94
N MET A 153 0.63 17.47 -21.68
CA MET A 153 0.74 18.30 -20.49
C MET A 153 0.45 19.76 -20.83
N PHE A 154 -0.32 20.42 -19.97
CA PHE A 154 -0.67 21.83 -20.05
C PHE A 154 -0.07 22.56 -18.85
N ARG A 155 0.53 23.73 -19.07
CA ARG A 155 1.05 24.59 -17.99
C ARG A 155 0.68 26.05 -18.22
N GLN A 156 0.15 26.69 -17.18
CA GLN A 156 -0.26 28.10 -17.20
C GLN A 156 0.08 28.75 -15.85
N PRO A 157 0.49 30.04 -15.80
CA PRO A 157 0.57 30.78 -14.53
C PRO A 157 -0.72 30.66 -13.71
N SER A 158 -0.61 30.30 -12.44
CA SER A 158 -1.77 29.98 -11.59
C SER A 158 -2.64 31.20 -11.26
N ASP A 159 -2.03 32.37 -11.18
CA ASP A 159 -2.64 33.64 -10.82
C ASP A 159 -3.17 34.44 -12.02
N ASP A 160 -2.84 34.02 -13.24
CA ASP A 160 -3.33 34.63 -14.47
C ASP A 160 -3.95 33.59 -15.43
N PRO A 161 -5.26 33.30 -15.29
CA PRO A 161 -5.99 32.41 -16.20
C PRO A 161 -6.09 32.93 -17.65
N SER A 162 -5.70 34.20 -17.90
CA SER A 162 -5.65 34.79 -19.25
C SER A 162 -4.28 34.66 -19.91
N ALA A 163 -3.26 34.25 -19.16
CA ALA A 163 -1.93 34.00 -19.69
C ALA A 163 -1.95 32.86 -20.73
N MET A 164 -0.98 32.89 -21.62
CA MET A 164 -0.76 31.83 -22.60
C MET A 164 -0.50 30.48 -21.92
N THR A 165 -1.14 29.43 -22.41
CA THR A 165 -0.95 28.06 -21.91
C THR A 165 0.06 27.33 -22.77
N ILE A 166 1.08 26.77 -22.11
CA ILE A 166 2.12 25.96 -22.72
C ILE A 166 1.60 24.53 -22.83
N ILE A 167 1.82 23.89 -23.97
CA ILE A 167 1.41 22.51 -24.21
C ILE A 167 2.62 21.70 -24.67
N ILE A 168 2.89 20.61 -23.96
CA ILE A 168 3.93 19.65 -24.31
C ILE A 168 3.23 18.31 -24.51
N SER A 169 3.26 17.79 -25.73
CA SER A 169 2.65 16.50 -26.05
C SER A 169 3.68 15.50 -26.56
N ASN A 170 3.47 14.23 -26.27
CA ASN A 170 4.07 13.12 -27.00
C ASN A 170 2.95 12.13 -27.33
N LEU A 171 2.43 12.16 -28.56
CA LEU A 171 1.35 11.28 -29.01
C LEU A 171 1.84 10.41 -30.18
N PHE A 172 1.55 9.12 -30.15
CA PHE A 172 2.00 8.19 -31.17
C PHE A 172 0.99 7.07 -31.43
N TYR A 173 1.05 6.49 -32.63
CA TYR A 173 0.25 5.32 -32.96
C TYR A 173 0.76 4.07 -32.26
N SER A 174 -0.15 3.31 -31.65
CA SER A 174 0.13 2.07 -30.89
C SER A 174 -0.19 0.80 -31.69
N ARG A 175 -0.03 0.85 -33.01
CA ARG A 175 -0.26 -0.26 -33.96
C ARG A 175 1.05 -0.67 -34.63
N SER A 176 1.06 -1.79 -35.35
CA SER A 176 2.21 -2.18 -36.17
C SER A 176 2.75 -1.01 -37.03
N THR A 177 4.04 -0.69 -36.85
CA THR A 177 4.72 0.46 -37.50
C THR A 177 5.00 0.27 -38.97
N ASP A 178 4.82 -0.94 -39.53
CA ASP A 178 5.16 -1.24 -40.93
C ASP A 178 4.34 -0.40 -41.94
N SER A 179 3.34 0.35 -41.47
CA SER A 179 2.55 1.30 -42.28
C SER A 179 2.19 2.62 -41.56
N ALA A 180 2.68 2.86 -40.35
CA ALA A 180 2.38 4.10 -39.62
C ALA A 180 3.31 5.23 -40.09
N VAL A 181 2.73 6.35 -40.51
CA VAL A 181 3.45 7.60 -40.82
C VAL A 181 3.03 8.67 -39.83
N ASP A 182 3.91 9.64 -39.58
CA ASP A 182 3.57 10.81 -38.78
C ASP A 182 2.39 11.55 -39.44
N THR A 183 1.42 11.98 -38.64
CA THR A 183 0.20 12.63 -39.12
C THR A 183 -0.09 13.92 -38.38
N SER A 184 -0.64 14.90 -39.09
CA SER A 184 -1.23 16.10 -38.50
C SER A 184 -2.72 15.86 -38.27
N ASN A 185 -3.16 16.01 -37.02
CA ASN A 185 -4.51 15.67 -36.58
C ASN A 185 -5.15 16.87 -35.89
N ASN A 186 -6.44 17.06 -36.09
CA ASN A 186 -7.16 18.14 -35.40
C ASN A 186 -7.42 17.72 -33.96
N TRP A 187 -7.38 18.67 -33.03
CA TRP A 187 -7.73 18.40 -31.64
C TRP A 187 -8.60 19.50 -31.05
N GLU A 188 -9.52 19.10 -30.18
CA GLU A 188 -10.53 19.99 -29.60
C GLU A 188 -10.82 19.59 -28.15
N VAL A 189 -11.26 20.55 -27.34
CA VAL A 189 -11.75 20.30 -25.98
C VAL A 189 -13.27 20.22 -26.01
N ARG A 190 -13.85 19.24 -25.34
CA ARG A 190 -15.31 19.08 -25.21
C ARG A 190 -15.79 19.08 -23.76
N SER A 191 -17.02 19.51 -23.54
CA SER A 191 -17.52 19.93 -22.22
C SER A 191 -17.58 18.83 -21.16
N ASN A 192 -17.68 17.56 -21.57
CA ASN A 192 -17.79 16.44 -20.63
C ASN A 192 -16.48 15.64 -20.62
N ALA A 193 -16.15 15.03 -19.48
CA ALA A 193 -15.12 13.99 -19.42
C ALA A 193 -15.49 12.79 -20.33
N PRO A 194 -14.52 11.98 -20.77
CA PRO A 194 -14.80 10.73 -21.50
C PRO A 194 -15.69 9.78 -20.68
N SER A 195 -16.43 8.89 -21.35
CA SER A 195 -17.15 7.82 -20.65
C SER A 195 -16.19 6.86 -19.95
N SER A 196 -16.69 6.13 -18.94
CA SER A 196 -15.97 5.04 -18.31
C SER A 196 -15.58 3.92 -19.29
N SER A 197 -14.62 3.09 -18.85
CA SER A 197 -13.85 2.04 -19.54
C SER A 197 -14.37 1.40 -20.83
N GLY A 198 -13.43 1.03 -21.70
CA GLY A 198 -13.71 0.29 -22.93
C GLY A 198 -12.84 0.72 -24.11
N ASP A 199 -13.21 0.27 -25.30
CA ASP A 199 -12.54 0.68 -26.54
C ASP A 199 -12.79 2.17 -26.86
N LEU A 200 -12.11 2.67 -27.89
CA LEU A 200 -12.26 4.06 -28.36
C LEU A 200 -13.71 4.43 -28.65
N ALA A 201 -14.48 3.50 -29.23
CA ALA A 201 -15.87 3.72 -29.61
C ALA A 201 -16.78 3.95 -28.39
N THR A 202 -16.47 3.29 -27.27
CA THR A 202 -17.19 3.37 -25.99
C THR A 202 -16.72 4.54 -25.13
N ARG A 203 -15.40 4.78 -25.06
CA ARG A 203 -14.81 5.86 -24.25
C ARG A 203 -15.12 7.26 -24.79
N CYS A 204 -15.18 7.41 -26.11
CA CYS A 204 -15.27 8.72 -26.76
C CYS A 204 -16.68 9.07 -27.26
N THR A 205 -17.74 8.37 -26.81
CA THR A 205 -19.11 8.54 -27.33
C THR A 205 -19.88 9.72 -26.75
N SER A 206 -19.64 10.10 -25.48
CA SER A 206 -20.60 10.87 -24.65
C SER A 206 -20.14 12.28 -24.25
N THR A 207 -19.66 13.09 -25.19
CA THR A 207 -18.66 14.13 -24.84
C THR A 207 -19.10 15.59 -24.85
N GLY A 208 -20.40 15.86 -25.01
CA GLY A 208 -20.94 17.22 -24.88
C GLY A 208 -20.53 18.16 -26.02
N SER A 209 -20.63 19.48 -25.80
CA SER A 209 -20.35 20.49 -26.82
C SER A 209 -18.86 20.81 -26.94
N ILE A 210 -18.41 21.20 -28.13
CA ILE A 210 -17.06 21.74 -28.34
C ILE A 210 -16.92 23.02 -27.51
N VAL A 211 -15.90 23.05 -26.65
CA VAL A 211 -15.54 24.20 -25.81
C VAL A 211 -14.54 25.08 -26.53
N THR A 212 -13.50 24.47 -27.13
CA THR A 212 -12.51 25.18 -27.93
C THR A 212 -11.87 24.22 -28.94
N ASP A 213 -11.54 24.76 -30.11
CA ASP A 213 -10.69 24.11 -31.10
C ASP A 213 -9.24 24.52 -30.81
N LEU A 214 -8.32 23.55 -30.79
CA LEU A 214 -6.90 23.75 -30.48
C LEU A 214 -6.04 23.70 -31.75
N GLY A 215 -6.64 23.61 -32.93
CA GLY A 215 -5.95 23.52 -34.22
C GLY A 215 -5.44 22.11 -34.49
N GLN A 216 -4.16 21.99 -34.85
CA GLN A 216 -3.54 20.74 -35.25
C GLN A 216 -2.41 20.29 -34.32
N THR A 217 -2.35 19.01 -34.02
CA THR A 217 -1.25 18.34 -33.32
C THR A 217 -0.64 17.22 -34.14
N MET A 218 0.53 16.76 -33.74
CA MET A 218 1.23 15.65 -34.39
C MET A 218 0.91 14.34 -33.65
N ILE A 219 0.64 13.28 -34.41
CA ILE A 219 0.73 11.90 -33.91
C ILE A 219 1.88 11.23 -34.65
N GLY A 220 2.89 10.82 -33.91
CA GLY A 220 4.06 10.13 -34.44
C GLY A 220 3.74 8.69 -34.85
N ALA A 221 4.47 8.19 -35.85
CA ALA A 221 4.54 6.76 -36.13
C ALA A 221 5.14 5.98 -34.95
N THR A 222 6.04 6.62 -34.19
CA THR A 222 6.63 6.10 -32.95
C THR A 222 6.60 7.18 -31.87
N SER A 223 6.84 6.80 -30.61
CA SER A 223 6.98 7.75 -29.50
C SER A 223 8.14 8.75 -29.68
N GLY A 224 9.14 8.42 -30.51
CA GLY A 224 10.26 9.29 -30.81
C GLY A 224 9.93 10.43 -31.79
N SER A 225 8.94 10.25 -32.66
CA SER A 225 8.49 11.30 -33.60
C SER A 225 7.25 12.06 -33.12
N GLY A 226 6.57 11.58 -32.07
CA GLY A 226 5.29 12.13 -31.59
C GLY A 226 5.37 13.41 -30.75
N ARG A 227 6.58 13.91 -30.45
CA ARG A 227 6.78 15.00 -29.50
C ARG A 227 6.51 16.37 -30.15
N LYS A 228 5.70 17.21 -29.51
CA LYS A 228 5.36 18.57 -29.98
C LYS A 228 5.31 19.56 -28.82
N PHE A 229 5.81 20.77 -29.06
CA PHE A 229 5.67 21.92 -28.15
C PHE A 229 4.74 22.93 -28.82
N ASP A 230 3.72 23.38 -28.10
CA ASP A 230 2.73 24.33 -28.58
C ASP A 230 2.42 25.39 -27.51
N THR A 231 1.79 26.46 -27.95
CA THR A 231 1.31 27.55 -27.07
C THR A 231 -0.04 28.02 -27.55
N ILE A 232 -1.01 28.07 -26.64
CA ILE A 232 -2.38 28.46 -26.97
C ILE A 232 -2.80 29.65 -26.09
N ASP A 233 -3.21 30.73 -26.75
CA ASP A 233 -3.83 31.87 -26.09
C ASP A 233 -5.24 31.51 -25.61
N SER A 234 -5.65 32.03 -24.46
CA SER A 234 -7.02 31.88 -23.93
C SER A 234 -7.46 30.45 -23.57
N LEU A 235 -6.52 29.53 -23.31
CA LEU A 235 -6.83 28.18 -22.80
C LEU A 235 -6.66 28.11 -21.27
N ALA A 236 -7.66 28.58 -20.53
CA ALA A 236 -7.58 28.62 -19.07
C ALA A 236 -7.52 27.22 -18.42
N LEU A 237 -6.60 27.01 -17.49
CA LEU A 237 -6.52 25.81 -16.63
C LEU A 237 -7.24 25.98 -15.29
N SER A 238 -7.52 27.23 -14.89
CA SER A 238 -8.22 27.57 -13.65
C SER A 238 -9.35 28.58 -13.89
N GLY A 239 -10.22 28.77 -12.90
CA GLY A 239 -11.37 29.67 -13.00
C GLY A 239 -12.58 29.10 -13.74
N GLY A 240 -13.58 29.95 -14.02
CA GLY A 240 -14.89 29.51 -14.56
C GLY A 240 -14.86 28.97 -16.00
N SER A 241 -13.81 29.27 -16.76
CA SER A 241 -13.59 28.78 -18.14
C SER A 241 -12.60 27.62 -18.21
N ALA A 242 -12.15 27.08 -17.07
CA ALA A 242 -11.13 26.04 -17.01
C ALA A 242 -11.43 24.85 -17.91
N VAL A 243 -10.39 24.27 -18.51
CA VAL A 243 -10.49 23.02 -19.28
C VAL A 243 -10.19 21.77 -18.47
N VAL A 244 -9.77 21.90 -17.22
CA VAL A 244 -9.66 20.77 -16.27
C VAL A 244 -11.04 20.12 -16.05
N GLY A 245 -11.07 18.78 -16.00
CA GLY A 245 -12.28 17.96 -15.89
C GLY A 245 -13.06 17.80 -17.20
N LYS A 246 -12.53 18.34 -18.31
CA LYS A 246 -13.09 18.21 -19.66
C LYS A 246 -12.33 17.14 -20.44
N SER A 247 -12.78 16.83 -21.65
CA SER A 247 -12.10 15.87 -22.52
C SER A 247 -11.32 16.54 -23.64
N LEU A 248 -10.11 16.04 -23.90
CA LEU A 248 -9.31 16.35 -25.07
C LEU A 248 -9.56 15.28 -26.14
N PHE A 249 -9.96 15.73 -27.33
CA PHE A 249 -10.28 14.89 -28.48
C PHE A 249 -9.22 15.06 -29.57
N VAL A 250 -8.83 13.97 -30.20
CA VAL A 250 -7.95 13.97 -31.38
C VAL A 250 -8.70 13.33 -32.54
N LYS A 251 -8.67 13.98 -33.70
CA LYS A 251 -9.43 13.62 -34.91
C LYS A 251 -8.55 13.57 -36.14
N ASP A 252 -8.81 12.60 -37.02
CA ASP A 252 -8.15 12.50 -38.31
C ASP A 252 -8.60 13.60 -39.31
N SER A 253 -8.03 13.59 -40.51
CA SER A 253 -8.38 14.52 -41.59
C SER A 253 -9.81 14.36 -42.13
N SER A 254 -10.45 13.22 -41.86
CA SER A 254 -11.86 12.93 -42.17
C SER A 254 -12.80 13.28 -41.01
N ASN A 255 -12.27 13.93 -39.96
CA ASN A 255 -12.99 14.33 -38.75
C ASN A 255 -13.52 13.15 -37.92
N ASN A 256 -12.96 11.95 -38.09
CA ASN A 256 -13.23 10.81 -37.21
C ASN A 256 -12.40 10.94 -35.94
N VAL A 257 -12.98 10.60 -34.79
CA VAL A 257 -12.25 10.54 -33.52
C VAL A 257 -11.29 9.37 -33.55
N VAL A 258 -10.01 9.64 -33.28
CA VAL A 258 -8.94 8.62 -33.19
C VAL A 258 -8.44 8.43 -31.77
N ALA A 259 -8.67 9.40 -30.87
CA ALA A 259 -8.29 9.33 -29.46
C ALA A 259 -9.10 10.32 -28.62
N CYS A 260 -9.33 9.99 -27.34
CA CYS A 260 -9.76 10.97 -26.35
C CYS A 260 -9.22 10.65 -24.96
N ALA A 261 -9.05 11.67 -24.12
CA ALA A 261 -8.59 11.57 -22.74
C ALA A 261 -9.19 12.68 -21.88
N GLU A 262 -9.28 12.47 -20.57
CA GLU A 262 -9.63 13.53 -19.62
C GLU A 262 -8.45 14.48 -19.43
N ILE A 263 -8.72 15.78 -19.34
CA ILE A 263 -7.75 16.80 -18.92
C ILE A 263 -7.82 16.87 -17.39
N TYR A 264 -6.89 16.19 -16.74
CA TYR A 264 -6.84 16.06 -15.30
C TYR A 264 -5.82 17.03 -14.68
N GLN A 265 -6.16 17.69 -13.58
CA GLN A 265 -5.21 18.58 -12.90
C GLN A 265 -4.14 17.77 -12.19
N LEU A 266 -2.86 18.00 -12.54
CA LEU A 266 -1.74 17.40 -11.86
C LEU A 266 -1.35 18.29 -10.67
N GLU A 267 -1.67 17.83 -9.47
CA GLU A 267 -1.37 18.54 -8.23
C GLU A 267 0.13 18.48 -7.92
N ALA A 268 0.65 19.54 -7.32
CA ALA A 268 2.00 19.58 -6.78
C ALA A 268 2.15 18.50 -5.68
N MET A 269 3.27 17.79 -5.68
CA MET A 269 3.53 16.75 -4.69
C MET A 269 4.31 17.31 -3.51
N SER A 270 3.85 16.99 -2.30
CA SER A 270 4.62 17.14 -1.07
C SER A 270 4.50 15.86 -0.25
N VAL A 271 5.62 15.19 0.01
CA VAL A 271 5.68 13.92 0.73
C VAL A 271 6.69 14.00 1.87
N THR A 272 6.43 13.25 2.94
CA THR A 272 7.24 13.31 4.16
C THR A 272 7.73 11.92 4.55
N ALA A 273 9.01 11.81 4.92
CA ALA A 273 9.55 10.70 5.69
C ALA A 273 9.77 11.14 7.13
N ARG A 274 9.08 10.49 8.08
CA ARG A 274 9.12 10.85 9.51
C ARG A 274 9.97 9.86 10.30
N PHE A 275 11.04 10.37 10.90
CA PHE A 275 11.91 9.61 11.79
C PHE A 275 11.35 9.63 13.21
N ASP A 276 11.22 8.43 13.79
CA ASP A 276 10.85 8.20 15.18
C ASP A 276 11.45 6.85 15.63
N MET A 277 12.78 6.78 15.68
CA MET A 277 13.52 5.55 15.94
C MET A 277 14.83 5.84 16.70
N SER A 278 15.18 4.99 17.68
CA SER A 278 16.47 5.04 18.39
C SER A 278 16.83 6.42 18.97
N GLY A 279 15.83 7.17 19.46
CA GLY A 279 15.99 8.52 20.00
C GLY A 279 16.02 9.65 18.96
N VAL A 280 16.12 9.33 17.67
CA VAL A 280 16.13 10.30 16.56
C VAL A 280 14.69 10.64 16.17
N LYS A 281 14.39 11.94 16.17
CA LYS A 281 13.08 12.49 15.74
C LYS A 281 13.25 13.55 14.68
N GLY A 282 12.39 13.53 13.67
CA GLY A 282 12.42 14.54 12.62
C GLY A 282 11.70 14.16 11.35
N THR A 283 11.88 14.97 10.32
CA THR A 283 11.26 14.80 9.01
C THR A 283 12.22 15.15 7.89
N PHE A 284 12.12 14.41 6.79
CA PHE A 284 12.54 14.83 5.47
C PHE A 284 11.27 15.13 4.68
N VAL A 285 11.11 16.35 4.18
CA VAL A 285 9.98 16.76 3.34
C VAL A 285 10.50 16.99 1.92
N PHE A 286 9.92 16.30 0.96
CA PHE A 286 10.22 16.45 -0.45
C PHE A 286 9.04 17.14 -1.13
N ALA A 287 9.27 18.20 -1.88
CA ALA A 287 8.22 18.94 -2.59
C ALA A 287 8.62 19.21 -4.04
N GLN A 288 7.74 18.89 -4.99
CA GLN A 288 7.96 19.09 -6.41
C GLN A 288 6.64 19.55 -7.07
N ASP A 289 6.68 20.70 -7.75
CA ASP A 289 5.47 21.32 -8.32
C ASP A 289 4.96 20.61 -9.58
N SER A 290 5.86 20.00 -10.34
CA SER A 290 5.54 19.16 -11.50
C SER A 290 6.74 18.30 -11.93
N PRO A 291 6.58 17.37 -12.88
CA PRO A 291 7.68 16.55 -13.41
C PRO A 291 8.85 17.34 -14.03
N TYR A 292 8.68 18.62 -14.37
CA TYR A 292 9.75 19.45 -14.97
C TYR A 292 10.41 20.42 -13.98
N ASP A 293 9.92 20.48 -12.74
CA ASP A 293 10.46 21.33 -11.69
C ASP A 293 11.42 20.53 -10.80
N SER A 294 12.37 21.21 -10.18
CA SER A 294 13.27 20.60 -9.20
C SER A 294 12.53 20.20 -7.93
N THR A 295 13.03 19.18 -7.24
CA THR A 295 12.53 18.79 -5.92
C THR A 295 13.22 19.62 -4.84
N THR A 296 12.42 20.25 -3.98
CA THR A 296 12.89 20.88 -2.75
C THR A 296 12.95 19.84 -1.64
N VAL A 297 14.09 19.71 -0.97
CA VAL A 297 14.31 18.77 0.13
C VAL A 297 14.53 19.55 1.42
N THR A 298 13.54 19.52 2.31
CA THR A 298 13.63 20.15 3.65
C THR A 298 13.93 19.07 4.70
N ILE A 299 15.07 19.19 5.36
CA ILE A 299 15.53 18.24 6.38
C ILE A 299 15.43 18.92 7.73
N ASN A 300 14.67 18.33 8.65
CA ASN A 300 14.61 18.74 10.05
C ASN A 300 14.73 17.51 10.94
N VAL A 301 15.93 17.22 11.47
CA VAL A 301 16.16 16.04 12.31
C VAL A 301 16.96 16.42 13.55
N ASN A 302 16.56 15.88 14.69
CA ASN A 302 17.14 16.14 16.01
C ASN A 302 17.68 14.85 16.63
N ASN A 303 18.54 15.01 17.64
CA ASN A 303 19.13 13.92 18.43
C ASN A 303 19.98 12.93 17.63
N ILE A 304 20.63 13.38 16.54
CA ILE A 304 21.57 12.56 15.78
C ILE A 304 22.95 12.44 16.46
N GLY A 305 23.23 13.29 17.46
CA GLY A 305 24.28 13.09 18.46
C GLY A 305 25.71 12.92 17.95
N ALA A 306 26.08 13.52 16.80
CA ALA A 306 27.33 13.27 16.08
C ALA A 306 27.55 11.79 15.68
N ASN A 307 26.50 10.96 15.76
CA ASN A 307 26.53 9.56 15.40
C ASN A 307 26.17 9.34 13.93
N ALA A 308 25.58 10.32 13.24
CA ALA A 308 25.19 10.22 11.84
C ALA A 308 26.30 10.71 10.88
N ILE A 309 26.44 10.07 9.72
CA ILE A 309 27.35 10.50 8.65
C ILE A 309 26.61 10.75 7.34
N ASN A 310 26.05 9.68 6.75
CA ASN A 310 25.53 9.65 5.38
C ASN A 310 24.04 9.34 5.43
N TYR A 311 23.31 9.74 4.40
CA TYR A 311 21.88 9.53 4.33
C TYR A 311 21.43 9.43 2.87
N HIS A 312 20.61 8.43 2.61
CA HIS A 312 20.25 8.05 1.25
C HIS A 312 18.78 7.67 1.15
N VAL A 313 18.21 7.81 -0.05
CA VAL A 313 16.98 7.12 -0.44
C VAL A 313 17.35 5.70 -0.86
N HIS A 314 16.67 4.72 -0.27
CA HIS A 314 16.85 3.30 -0.54
C HIS A 314 15.74 2.75 -1.44
N GLU A 315 15.95 1.55 -1.97
CA GLU A 315 15.07 0.97 -2.99
C GLU A 315 13.69 0.59 -2.45
N TYR A 316 13.59 0.03 -1.23
CA TYR A 316 12.35 -0.57 -0.73
C TYR A 316 11.79 0.15 0.50
N PRO A 317 10.46 0.09 0.73
CA PRO A 317 9.87 0.49 1.99
C PRO A 317 10.35 -0.40 3.15
N ILE A 318 10.34 0.17 4.34
CA ILE A 318 10.61 -0.50 5.61
C ILE A 318 9.45 -1.45 5.93
N PRO A 319 9.73 -2.69 6.37
CA PRO A 319 8.72 -3.67 6.73
C PRO A 319 8.06 -3.33 8.08
N PRO A 320 6.91 -3.93 8.39
CA PRO A 320 6.39 -3.93 9.75
C PRO A 320 7.42 -4.50 10.73
N LYS A 321 7.50 -3.94 11.94
CA LYS A 321 8.47 -4.39 12.96
C LYS A 321 8.23 -5.84 13.36
N ALA A 322 9.27 -6.66 13.24
CA ALA A 322 9.34 -8.03 13.76
C ALA A 322 10.47 -8.14 14.79
N ALA A 323 10.44 -9.15 15.67
CA ALA A 323 11.28 -9.21 16.87
C ALA A 323 12.80 -9.44 16.64
N GLU A 324 13.21 -9.87 15.44
CA GLU A 324 14.52 -10.53 15.27
C GLU A 324 15.54 -9.80 14.39
N GLU A 325 15.15 -8.80 13.61
CA GLU A 325 16.06 -8.12 12.66
C GLU A 325 15.82 -6.61 12.61
N GLY A 326 16.91 -5.84 12.40
CA GLY A 326 16.84 -4.40 12.22
C GLY A 326 16.03 -4.06 10.96
N MET A 327 14.92 -3.35 11.12
CA MET A 327 14.02 -2.97 10.03
C MET A 327 14.71 -2.17 8.92
N CYS A 328 15.79 -1.46 9.27
CA CYS A 328 16.60 -0.68 8.33
C CYS A 328 17.65 -1.52 7.59
N SER A 329 17.74 -2.83 7.81
CA SER A 329 18.82 -3.66 7.25
C SER A 329 18.80 -3.73 5.72
N GLY A 330 19.95 -4.12 5.15
CA GLY A 330 20.13 -4.42 3.73
C GLY A 330 19.09 -5.40 3.17
N THR A 331 18.76 -6.42 3.94
CA THR A 331 17.80 -7.47 3.57
C THR A 331 16.41 -6.91 3.28
N TYR A 332 15.98 -5.89 4.00
CA TYR A 332 14.62 -5.34 3.88
C TYR A 332 14.53 -4.11 2.99
N THR A 333 15.52 -3.21 3.08
CA THR A 333 15.43 -1.90 2.41
C THR A 333 16.19 -1.84 1.09
N GLY A 334 16.95 -2.89 0.73
CA GLY A 334 17.67 -2.95 -0.55
C GLY A 334 18.90 -2.03 -0.58
N GLY A 335 19.44 -1.77 -1.77
CA GLY A 335 20.56 -0.85 -1.98
C GLY A 335 20.17 0.63 -1.88
N HIS A 336 21.12 1.53 -2.17
CA HIS A 336 20.79 2.91 -2.48
C HIS A 336 20.03 2.93 -3.82
N LEU A 337 19.10 3.88 -3.99
CA LEU A 337 18.41 4.03 -5.26
C LEU A 337 19.38 4.53 -6.35
N ASN A 338 19.79 3.63 -7.25
CA ASN A 338 20.82 3.88 -8.26
C ASN A 338 20.45 3.30 -9.64
N PRO A 339 19.35 3.78 -10.28
CA PRO A 339 18.90 3.24 -11.56
C PRO A 339 19.88 3.51 -12.72
N PHE A 340 20.80 4.46 -12.56
CA PHE A 340 21.76 4.86 -13.60
C PHE A 340 23.17 4.28 -13.39
N GLY A 341 23.34 3.33 -12.47
CA GLY A 341 24.57 2.55 -12.29
C GLY A 341 25.80 3.39 -11.95
N LYS A 342 25.63 4.44 -11.15
CA LYS A 342 26.74 5.25 -10.64
C LYS A 342 27.59 4.41 -9.69
N VAL A 343 28.90 4.64 -9.66
CA VAL A 343 29.83 3.80 -8.89
C VAL A 343 30.53 4.67 -7.84
N PRO A 344 30.07 4.65 -6.56
CA PRO A 344 30.64 5.47 -5.48
C PRO A 344 32.13 5.26 -5.22
N SER A 345 32.68 4.10 -5.61
CA SER A 345 34.10 3.78 -5.45
C SER A 345 34.98 4.27 -6.61
N SER A 346 34.41 4.86 -7.66
CA SER A 346 35.19 5.36 -8.81
C SER A 346 35.85 6.71 -8.50
N ASP A 347 37.05 6.95 -9.04
CA ASP A 347 37.76 8.23 -8.91
C ASP A 347 36.97 9.42 -9.49
N SER A 348 36.01 9.15 -10.39
CA SER A 348 35.10 10.14 -10.97
C SER A 348 33.90 10.49 -10.08
N TYR A 349 33.65 9.73 -9.02
CA TYR A 349 32.57 10.02 -8.08
C TYR A 349 32.99 11.16 -7.15
N PRO A 350 32.36 12.34 -7.21
CA PRO A 350 32.83 13.49 -6.47
C PRO A 350 32.65 13.32 -4.94
N GLY A 351 33.44 14.05 -4.15
CA GLY A 351 33.23 14.12 -2.71
C GLY A 351 31.89 14.82 -2.34
N PRO A 352 31.40 14.70 -1.11
CA PRO A 352 30.13 15.29 -0.68
C PRO A 352 30.05 16.81 -0.93
N ALA A 353 28.94 17.27 -1.49
CA ALA A 353 28.63 18.66 -1.86
C ALA A 353 29.62 19.33 -2.84
N VAL A 354 30.39 18.55 -3.60
CA VAL A 354 31.38 19.07 -4.57
C VAL A 354 30.90 18.98 -6.02
N GLY A 355 30.23 17.88 -6.37
CA GLY A 355 29.78 17.59 -7.72
C GLY A 355 28.39 18.14 -8.04
N THR A 356 27.97 17.90 -9.28
CA THR A 356 26.59 18.15 -9.74
C THR A 356 25.68 16.94 -9.52
N GLY A 357 24.37 17.15 -9.47
CA GLY A 357 23.39 16.10 -9.14
C GLY A 357 23.48 14.83 -10.00
N ASP A 358 23.84 14.95 -11.29
CA ASP A 358 24.00 13.83 -12.23
C ASP A 358 25.20 12.93 -11.93
N GLN A 359 26.15 13.37 -11.11
CA GLN A 359 27.38 12.61 -10.82
C GLN A 359 27.19 11.60 -9.68
N TYR A 360 26.14 11.76 -8.87
CA TYR A 360 25.82 10.91 -7.72
C TYR A 360 24.77 9.87 -8.07
N GLU A 361 24.68 8.82 -7.24
CA GLU A 361 23.51 7.94 -7.24
C GLU A 361 22.24 8.79 -7.04
N LEU A 362 21.12 8.39 -7.68
CA LEU A 362 19.88 9.18 -7.61
C LEU A 362 19.46 9.42 -6.15
N GLY A 363 19.58 8.39 -5.31
CA GLY A 363 19.28 8.42 -3.89
C GLY A 363 20.38 8.96 -2.96
N ASP A 364 21.56 9.35 -3.45
CA ASP A 364 22.67 9.80 -2.58
C ASP A 364 22.53 11.27 -2.17
N LEU A 365 21.73 11.51 -1.14
CA LEU A 365 21.45 12.85 -0.63
C LEU A 365 22.66 13.45 0.12
N SER A 366 23.40 12.64 0.88
CA SER A 366 24.64 13.09 1.52
C SER A 366 25.72 13.50 0.53
N GLY A 367 25.87 12.77 -0.59
CA GLY A 367 26.76 13.13 -1.67
C GLY A 367 26.39 14.48 -2.28
N LYS A 368 25.10 14.76 -2.46
CA LYS A 368 24.60 16.00 -3.06
C LYS A 368 24.62 17.20 -2.11
N PHE A 369 24.21 17.03 -0.86
CA PHE A 369 24.00 18.16 0.09
C PHE A 369 25.04 18.23 1.21
N GLY A 370 25.94 17.25 1.31
CA GLY A 370 26.93 17.13 2.37
C GLY A 370 26.47 16.23 3.51
N ASN A 371 27.44 15.77 4.31
CA ASN A 371 27.24 14.84 5.42
C ASN A 371 26.69 15.53 6.70
N PHE A 372 26.23 14.72 7.66
CA PHE A 372 25.82 15.16 9.00
C PHE A 372 26.96 15.15 10.04
N ASP A 373 28.22 15.09 9.59
CA ASP A 373 29.39 14.94 10.44
C ASP A 373 29.42 15.96 11.59
N ALA A 374 29.58 15.45 12.82
CA ALA A 374 29.63 16.22 14.06
C ALA A 374 28.38 17.08 14.38
N MET A 375 27.25 16.86 13.71
CA MET A 375 25.99 17.56 13.98
C MET A 375 25.16 16.86 15.06
N THR A 376 24.46 17.62 15.89
CA THR A 376 23.49 17.10 16.87
C THR A 376 22.04 17.21 16.40
N SER A 377 21.79 18.17 15.50
CA SER A 377 20.53 18.43 14.82
C SER A 377 20.80 19.07 13.46
N VAL A 378 19.91 18.86 12.49
CA VAL A 378 19.99 19.38 11.12
C VAL A 378 18.70 20.12 10.80
N ASN A 379 18.82 21.32 10.22
CA ASN A 379 17.71 22.07 9.65
C ASN A 379 18.17 22.76 8.36
N THR A 380 17.87 22.15 7.21
CA THR A 380 18.33 22.60 5.89
C THR A 380 17.23 22.53 4.85
N VAL A 381 17.33 23.38 3.83
CA VAL A 381 16.49 23.35 2.63
C VAL A 381 17.42 23.28 1.44
N ASN A 382 17.30 22.21 0.65
CA ASN A 382 18.12 21.95 -0.51
C ASN A 382 17.24 21.82 -1.76
N THR A 383 17.86 21.89 -2.93
CA THR A 383 17.21 21.71 -4.24
C THR A 383 17.92 20.60 -5.00
N ASP A 384 17.16 19.68 -5.59
CA ASP A 384 17.66 18.56 -6.39
C ASP A 384 16.91 18.46 -7.70
N TRP A 385 17.63 18.55 -8.82
CA TRP A 385 17.04 18.43 -10.16
C TRP A 385 16.83 16.97 -10.60
N TYR A 386 17.48 16.01 -9.94
CA TYR A 386 17.56 14.60 -10.34
C TYR A 386 16.79 13.66 -9.41
N LEU A 387 16.10 14.18 -8.39
CA LEU A 387 15.34 13.40 -7.42
C LEU A 387 13.83 13.55 -7.67
N PRO A 388 13.22 12.75 -8.55
CA PRO A 388 11.83 12.94 -8.95
C PRO A 388 10.83 12.44 -7.90
N LEU A 389 9.67 13.10 -7.83
CA LEU A 389 8.46 12.63 -7.15
C LEU A 389 7.42 12.05 -8.12
N TYR A 390 7.59 12.26 -9.42
CA TYR A 390 6.75 11.71 -10.50
C TYR A 390 7.56 10.72 -11.35
N GLY A 391 6.87 9.87 -12.10
CA GLY A 391 7.49 9.01 -13.10
C GLY A 391 8.15 7.75 -12.53
N GLN A 392 8.74 6.96 -13.41
CA GLN A 392 9.24 5.61 -13.12
C GLN A 392 10.30 5.53 -12.02
N TYR A 393 11.05 6.62 -11.80
CA TYR A 393 12.10 6.71 -10.78
C TYR A 393 11.69 7.49 -9.53
N SER A 394 10.39 7.78 -9.38
CA SER A 394 9.87 8.45 -8.19
C SER A 394 10.35 7.80 -6.90
N ILE A 395 10.69 8.63 -5.92
CA ILE A 395 11.07 8.18 -4.57
C ILE A 395 9.87 7.94 -3.64
N VAL A 396 8.66 8.28 -4.08
CA VAL A 396 7.43 8.08 -3.30
C VAL A 396 7.23 6.61 -2.97
N GLY A 397 6.91 6.30 -1.72
CA GLY A 397 6.71 4.93 -1.24
C GLY A 397 8.00 4.14 -0.93
N ARG A 398 9.18 4.72 -1.16
CA ARG A 398 10.48 4.13 -0.77
C ARG A 398 10.86 4.52 0.67
N SER A 399 12.13 4.39 1.05
CA SER A 399 12.61 4.75 2.39
C SER A 399 13.83 5.68 2.37
N VAL A 400 13.98 6.49 3.42
CA VAL A 400 15.19 7.25 3.71
C VAL A 400 15.90 6.58 4.89
N ILE A 401 17.21 6.41 4.78
CA ILE A 401 18.05 5.82 5.84
C ILE A 401 19.16 6.80 6.21
N ILE A 402 19.39 6.97 7.51
CA ILE A 402 20.55 7.66 8.06
C ILE A 402 21.52 6.60 8.59
N HIS A 403 22.78 6.70 8.17
CA HIS A 403 23.86 5.80 8.57
C HIS A 403 24.61 6.36 9.77
N ASP A 404 25.07 5.46 10.64
CA ASP A 404 25.95 5.84 11.74
C ASP A 404 27.41 6.03 11.31
N THR A 405 28.27 6.50 12.22
CA THR A 405 29.71 6.70 12.00
C THR A 405 30.51 5.44 11.64
N THR A 406 29.93 4.25 11.80
CA THR A 406 30.53 2.98 11.32
C THR A 406 30.16 2.68 9.87
N GLY A 407 29.24 3.45 9.28
CA GLY A 407 28.61 3.20 7.98
C GLY A 407 27.38 2.29 8.05
N SER A 408 27.01 1.81 9.25
CA SER A 408 25.87 0.92 9.42
C SER A 408 24.56 1.69 9.30
N ARG A 409 23.52 1.02 8.78
CA ARG A 409 22.17 1.60 8.69
C ARG A 409 21.59 1.73 10.09
N TRP A 410 21.37 2.96 10.55
CA TRP A 410 21.02 3.24 11.94
C TRP A 410 19.52 3.48 12.13
N VAL A 411 18.98 4.51 11.48
CA VAL A 411 17.55 4.85 11.57
C VAL A 411 16.97 5.05 10.18
N CYS A 412 15.69 4.71 10.02
CA CYS A 412 15.03 4.74 8.73
C CYS A 412 13.57 5.20 8.84
N ALA A 413 13.05 5.79 7.76
CA ALA A 413 11.65 6.18 7.63
C ALA A 413 11.11 5.94 6.21
N ASN A 414 9.85 5.54 6.08
CA ASN A 414 9.17 5.45 4.78
C ASN A 414 8.84 6.84 4.25
N ILE A 415 9.05 7.07 2.95
CA ILE A 415 8.58 8.26 2.23
C ILE A 415 7.09 8.04 1.96
N GLY A 416 6.25 8.89 2.58
CA GLY A 416 4.80 8.82 2.46
C GLY A 416 4.27 9.25 1.10
N TYR A 417 2.95 9.51 1.06
CA TYR A 417 2.19 9.92 -0.12
C TYR A 417 1.56 11.29 0.13
N PRO A 418 1.20 12.06 -0.92
CA PRO A 418 0.68 13.42 -0.77
C PRO A 418 -0.78 13.50 -0.27
N GLY A 419 -1.40 12.37 0.11
CA GLY A 419 -2.78 12.30 0.57
C GLY A 419 -3.18 10.92 1.07
N GLU A 420 -4.49 10.70 1.26
CA GLU A 420 -5.04 9.38 1.60
C GLU A 420 -4.68 8.35 0.51
N VAL A 421 -4.35 7.11 0.90
CA VAL A 421 -3.83 6.09 -0.01
C VAL A 421 -4.77 4.90 -0.08
N ILE A 422 -5.06 4.45 -1.30
CA ILE A 422 -5.59 3.11 -1.54
C ILE A 422 -4.40 2.16 -1.52
N THR A 423 -4.46 1.17 -0.62
CA THR A 423 -3.53 0.02 -0.63
C THR A 423 -4.28 -1.17 -1.19
N ALA A 424 -3.70 -1.84 -2.18
CA ALA A 424 -4.19 -3.12 -2.68
C ALA A 424 -3.09 -4.18 -2.54
N MET A 425 -3.49 -5.42 -2.28
CA MET A 425 -2.58 -6.53 -2.04
C MET A 425 -2.98 -7.78 -2.81
N ALA A 426 -1.98 -8.51 -3.31
CA ALA A 426 -2.13 -9.86 -3.80
C ALA A 426 -1.16 -10.78 -3.06
N VAL A 427 -1.69 -11.77 -2.34
CA VAL A 427 -0.89 -12.67 -1.49
C VAL A 427 -0.77 -14.03 -2.17
N PHE A 428 0.45 -14.39 -2.57
CA PHE A 428 0.77 -15.68 -3.16
C PHE A 428 0.98 -16.71 -2.05
N LYS A 429 0.52 -17.94 -2.29
CA LYS A 429 0.53 -19.01 -1.28
C LYS A 429 1.28 -20.27 -1.70
N THR A 430 1.30 -20.60 -2.99
CA THR A 430 1.99 -21.78 -3.52
C THR A 430 2.18 -21.66 -5.04
N PRO A 431 3.24 -22.26 -5.63
CA PRO A 431 4.44 -22.81 -4.99
C PRO A 431 5.39 -21.71 -4.50
N ILE A 432 5.08 -20.46 -4.85
CA ILE A 432 5.72 -19.27 -4.30
C ILE A 432 4.82 -18.66 -3.24
N ALA A 433 5.42 -18.17 -2.17
CA ALA A 433 4.74 -17.38 -1.15
C ALA A 433 5.29 -15.96 -1.09
N GLY A 434 4.45 -15.03 -0.68
CA GLY A 434 4.80 -13.63 -0.59
C GLY A 434 3.66 -12.72 -1.00
N GLN A 435 3.97 -11.47 -1.27
CA GLN A 435 2.96 -10.46 -1.55
C GLN A 435 3.39 -9.45 -2.61
N LEU A 436 2.43 -9.05 -3.42
CA LEU A 436 2.42 -7.81 -4.17
C LEU A 436 1.63 -6.77 -3.37
N VAL A 437 2.17 -5.56 -3.25
CA VAL A 437 1.52 -4.40 -2.65
C VAL A 437 1.50 -3.27 -3.68
N LEU A 438 0.30 -2.76 -3.97
CA LEU A 438 0.06 -1.63 -4.85
C LEU A 438 -0.45 -0.46 -4.01
N ARG A 439 0.10 0.75 -4.22
CA ARG A 439 -0.31 1.94 -3.47
C ARG A 439 -0.46 3.13 -4.40
N GLN A 440 -1.61 3.79 -4.35
CA GLN A 440 -1.94 4.98 -5.13
C GLN A 440 -2.75 5.95 -4.28
N VAL A 441 -2.59 7.26 -4.48
CA VAL A 441 -3.43 8.26 -3.83
C VAL A 441 -4.90 8.03 -4.20
N LYS A 442 -5.76 8.03 -3.19
CA LYS A 442 -7.18 7.72 -3.31
C LYS A 442 -7.89 8.68 -4.26
N ASP A 443 -8.75 8.13 -5.10
CA ASP A 443 -9.54 8.86 -6.10
C ASP A 443 -8.71 9.68 -7.11
N LYS A 444 -7.41 9.37 -7.26
CA LYS A 444 -6.50 10.00 -8.23
C LYS A 444 -5.90 8.96 -9.19
N PRO A 445 -6.69 8.36 -10.11
CA PRO A 445 -6.27 7.24 -10.93
C PRO A 445 -5.13 7.54 -11.92
N TYR A 446 -4.88 8.83 -12.21
CA TYR A 446 -3.84 9.28 -13.13
C TYR A 446 -2.49 9.57 -12.46
N LEU A 447 -2.42 9.54 -11.12
CA LEU A 447 -1.16 9.60 -10.39
C LEU A 447 -0.46 8.24 -10.44
N ASP A 448 0.84 8.25 -10.18
CA ASP A 448 1.65 7.05 -10.25
C ASP A 448 1.29 6.07 -9.13
N THR A 449 1.44 4.77 -9.42
CA THR A 449 1.19 3.67 -8.48
C THR A 449 2.51 3.06 -8.08
N SER A 450 2.81 3.03 -6.79
CA SER A 450 3.94 2.27 -6.25
C SER A 450 3.63 0.77 -6.26
N VAL A 451 4.57 -0.03 -6.75
CA VAL A 451 4.45 -1.48 -6.95
C VAL A 451 5.57 -2.18 -6.20
N PHE A 452 5.27 -2.80 -5.06
CA PHE A 452 6.23 -3.55 -4.26
C PHE A 452 5.93 -5.05 -4.29
N LEU A 453 6.88 -5.86 -4.75
CA LEU A 453 6.77 -7.31 -4.81
C LEU A 453 7.82 -7.96 -3.92
N SER A 454 7.41 -8.92 -3.09
CA SER A 454 8.31 -9.73 -2.25
C SER A 454 7.89 -11.19 -2.34
N VAL A 455 8.68 -12.05 -2.98
CA VAL A 455 8.32 -13.47 -3.23
C VAL A 455 9.52 -14.42 -3.16
N SER A 456 9.26 -15.65 -2.72
CA SER A 456 10.18 -16.79 -2.79
C SER A 456 9.42 -18.09 -2.97
N TYR A 457 10.09 -19.12 -3.47
CA TYR A 457 9.62 -20.50 -3.34
C TYR A 457 9.47 -20.89 -1.88
N ILE A 458 8.55 -21.81 -1.63
CA ILE A 458 8.34 -22.44 -0.31
C ILE A 458 8.36 -23.96 -0.36
N ASP A 459 8.52 -24.57 -1.53
CA ASP A 459 8.41 -26.02 -1.78
C ASP A 459 9.77 -26.69 -2.01
N GLY A 460 10.85 -26.08 -1.54
CA GLY A 460 12.23 -26.55 -1.71
C GLY A 460 12.85 -26.24 -3.08
N THR A 461 12.11 -25.58 -3.98
CA THR A 461 12.63 -25.18 -5.29
C THR A 461 13.72 -24.10 -5.15
N ALA A 462 14.82 -24.28 -5.90
CA ALA A 462 15.88 -23.28 -5.98
C ALA A 462 15.39 -21.99 -6.65
N GLY A 463 16.02 -20.86 -6.33
CA GLY A 463 15.65 -19.58 -6.92
C GLY A 463 15.80 -19.58 -8.45
N THR A 464 14.89 -18.88 -9.12
CA THR A 464 14.81 -18.79 -10.58
C THR A 464 14.69 -17.34 -11.05
N SER A 465 15.02 -17.09 -12.31
CA SER A 465 15.08 -15.75 -12.89
C SER A 465 14.18 -15.60 -14.11
N ASP A 466 14.02 -14.34 -14.53
CA ASP A 466 13.38 -13.95 -15.79
C ASP A 466 11.92 -14.38 -15.90
N HIS A 467 11.16 -14.23 -14.83
CA HIS A 467 9.72 -14.46 -14.85
C HIS A 467 8.99 -13.24 -15.42
N SER A 468 8.15 -13.49 -16.43
CA SER A 468 7.12 -12.52 -16.78
C SER A 468 6.03 -12.51 -15.70
N TRP A 469 5.37 -11.37 -15.54
CA TRP A 469 4.39 -11.07 -14.52
C TRP A 469 3.45 -9.99 -15.03
N HIS A 470 2.15 -10.22 -14.87
CA HIS A 470 1.10 -9.39 -15.46
C HIS A 470 -0.15 -9.35 -14.58
N VAL A 471 -0.89 -8.23 -14.66
CA VAL A 471 -2.29 -8.21 -14.22
C VAL A 471 -3.13 -8.88 -15.30
N HIS A 472 -3.96 -9.82 -14.89
CA HIS A 472 -4.86 -10.57 -15.75
C HIS A 472 -6.30 -10.05 -15.67
N GLU A 473 -7.15 -10.39 -16.63
CA GLU A 473 -8.51 -9.88 -16.74
C GLU A 473 -9.39 -10.34 -15.56
N ASP A 474 -9.41 -11.64 -15.31
CA ASP A 474 -10.34 -12.25 -14.35
C ASP A 474 -9.70 -12.50 -12.99
N SER A 475 -10.53 -12.59 -11.96
CA SER A 475 -10.11 -13.04 -10.63
C SER A 475 -9.65 -14.49 -10.67
N MET A 476 -8.73 -14.82 -9.78
CA MET A 476 -8.26 -16.17 -9.51
C MET A 476 -9.38 -17.07 -9.01
N GLY A 477 -9.59 -18.18 -9.71
CA GLY A 477 -10.43 -19.31 -9.31
C GLY A 477 -9.70 -20.29 -8.39
N LEU A 478 -10.23 -21.51 -8.27
CA LEU A 478 -9.71 -22.53 -7.34
C LEU A 478 -8.58 -23.39 -7.92
N ASP A 479 -8.14 -23.08 -9.14
CA ASP A 479 -7.03 -23.73 -9.84
C ASP A 479 -5.65 -23.16 -9.46
N TYR A 480 -5.55 -22.22 -8.53
CA TYR A 480 -4.28 -21.62 -8.09
C TYR A 480 -3.33 -22.62 -7.42
N ALA A 481 -3.87 -23.67 -6.79
CA ALA A 481 -3.09 -24.74 -6.17
C ALA A 481 -2.92 -25.96 -7.09
N ALA A 482 -3.49 -25.94 -8.30
CA ALA A 482 -3.37 -27.07 -9.24
C ALA A 482 -1.92 -27.26 -9.70
N VAL A 483 -1.56 -28.49 -10.08
CA VAL A 483 -0.23 -28.78 -10.66
C VAL A 483 -0.22 -28.50 -12.16
N GLU A 484 -1.30 -28.85 -12.86
CA GLU A 484 -1.50 -28.59 -14.28
C GLU A 484 -2.56 -27.49 -14.48
N ASN A 485 -2.41 -26.69 -15.54
CA ASN A 485 -3.33 -25.58 -15.85
C ASN A 485 -3.55 -24.60 -14.69
N ARG A 486 -2.56 -24.47 -13.81
CA ARG A 486 -2.61 -23.54 -12.67
C ARG A 486 -2.94 -22.13 -13.16
N CYS A 487 -3.83 -21.43 -12.44
CA CYS A 487 -4.23 -20.06 -12.73
C CYS A 487 -4.88 -19.84 -14.10
N SER A 488 -5.31 -20.88 -14.82
CA SER A 488 -6.05 -20.75 -16.09
C SER A 488 -7.31 -19.90 -15.99
N SER A 489 -7.96 -19.91 -14.82
CA SER A 489 -9.17 -19.12 -14.51
C SER A 489 -9.00 -17.61 -14.66
N THR A 490 -7.76 -17.09 -14.63
CA THR A 490 -7.49 -15.66 -14.71
C THR A 490 -7.62 -15.07 -16.13
N ALA A 491 -7.93 -15.88 -17.15
CA ALA A 491 -8.07 -15.43 -18.54
C ALA A 491 -6.81 -14.72 -19.09
N GLY A 492 -6.95 -13.76 -20.01
CA GLY A 492 -5.84 -13.05 -20.67
C GLY A 492 -5.18 -11.96 -19.81
N HIS A 493 -4.19 -11.27 -20.37
CA HIS A 493 -3.65 -10.04 -19.74
C HIS A 493 -4.71 -8.95 -19.75
N PHE A 494 -4.72 -8.10 -18.72
CA PHE A 494 -5.67 -6.99 -18.67
C PHE A 494 -5.29 -5.89 -19.68
N ASN A 495 -6.09 -5.79 -20.76
CA ASN A 495 -5.87 -4.85 -21.87
C ASN A 495 -7.15 -4.04 -22.18
N PRO A 496 -7.58 -3.15 -21.28
CA PRO A 496 -8.85 -2.42 -21.45
C PRO A 496 -8.84 -1.45 -22.64
N TYR A 497 -7.65 -1.01 -23.05
CA TYR A 497 -7.49 -0.10 -24.17
C TYR A 497 -7.38 -0.80 -25.52
N ALA A 498 -7.46 -2.14 -25.56
CA ALA A 498 -7.32 -2.95 -26.77
C ALA A 498 -6.07 -2.58 -27.58
N VAL A 499 -4.93 -2.43 -26.89
CA VAL A 499 -3.62 -2.17 -27.51
C VAL A 499 -3.29 -3.30 -28.49
N ASP A 500 -2.76 -2.96 -29.66
CA ASP A 500 -2.35 -3.93 -30.68
C ASP A 500 -1.07 -4.67 -30.24
N LEU A 501 -1.19 -5.98 -30.08
CA LEU A 501 -0.13 -6.90 -29.63
C LEU A 501 0.69 -7.49 -30.77
N SER A 502 0.33 -7.18 -32.02
CA SER A 502 1.01 -7.69 -33.20
C SER A 502 2.22 -6.84 -33.58
N GLY A 503 3.04 -7.36 -34.50
CA GLY A 503 4.14 -6.62 -35.12
C GLY A 503 5.21 -6.16 -34.12
N ASN A 504 5.29 -4.85 -33.90
CA ASN A 504 6.34 -4.18 -33.14
C ASN A 504 6.10 -4.11 -31.63
N TYR A 505 5.02 -4.73 -31.10
CA TYR A 505 4.69 -4.68 -29.67
C TYR A 505 5.91 -4.99 -28.79
N ALA A 506 6.58 -6.11 -29.05
CA ALA A 506 7.70 -6.59 -28.25
C ALA A 506 8.92 -5.64 -28.23
N SER A 507 9.10 -4.77 -29.23
CA SER A 507 10.20 -3.80 -29.25
C SER A 507 9.80 -2.42 -28.74
N GLN A 508 8.50 -2.11 -28.71
CA GLN A 508 7.99 -0.79 -28.36
C GLN A 508 7.33 -0.73 -26.98
N CYS A 509 6.83 -1.84 -26.46
CA CYS A 509 6.45 -1.96 -25.05
C CYS A 509 7.72 -2.25 -24.23
N ASN A 510 8.21 -1.21 -23.56
CA ASN A 510 9.41 -1.25 -22.73
C ASN A 510 9.35 -0.11 -21.68
N GLY A 511 10.30 -0.06 -20.76
CA GLY A 511 10.35 0.97 -19.70
C GLY A 511 10.49 2.42 -20.20
N ASP A 512 11.07 2.65 -21.37
CA ASP A 512 11.14 3.99 -21.97
C ASP A 512 9.83 4.40 -22.68
N ASN A 513 8.92 3.45 -22.89
CA ASN A 513 7.63 3.65 -23.54
C ASN A 513 6.50 2.84 -22.89
N PRO A 514 6.22 3.04 -21.60
CA PRO A 514 5.27 2.20 -20.85
C PRO A 514 3.82 2.37 -21.32
N LEU A 515 3.45 3.53 -21.89
CA LEU A 515 2.12 3.80 -22.44
C LEU A 515 1.82 3.04 -23.75
N ARG A 516 2.82 2.35 -24.31
CA ARG A 516 2.66 1.42 -25.45
C ARG A 516 2.25 0.02 -25.00
N CYS A 517 2.48 -0.32 -23.75
CA CYS A 517 2.19 -1.65 -23.23
C CYS A 517 0.68 -1.86 -23.00
N GLU A 518 0.25 -3.12 -22.93
CA GLU A 518 -1.01 -3.43 -22.28
C GLU A 518 -0.97 -2.88 -20.83
N LEU A 519 -2.12 -2.44 -20.31
CA LEU A 519 -2.18 -1.87 -18.97
C LEU A 519 -1.64 -2.86 -17.93
N GLY A 520 -2.00 -4.13 -18.06
CA GLY A 520 -1.54 -5.23 -17.21
C GLY A 520 -0.13 -5.76 -17.49
N ASP A 521 0.57 -5.31 -18.54
CA ASP A 521 1.91 -5.84 -18.90
C ASP A 521 3.02 -5.16 -18.10
N LEU A 522 3.16 -5.57 -16.84
CA LEU A 522 4.19 -5.05 -15.94
C LEU A 522 5.61 -5.52 -16.32
N SER A 523 5.73 -6.63 -17.05
CA SER A 523 7.03 -7.14 -17.51
C SER A 523 7.63 -6.31 -18.61
N GLY A 524 6.80 -5.86 -19.56
CA GLY A 524 7.21 -4.91 -20.58
C GLY A 524 7.60 -3.57 -19.96
N LYS A 525 6.77 -3.04 -19.06
CA LYS A 525 7.00 -1.74 -18.41
C LYS A 525 8.23 -1.73 -17.49
N HIS A 526 8.41 -2.75 -16.65
CA HIS A 526 9.39 -2.72 -15.55
C HIS A 526 10.49 -3.78 -15.64
N GLY A 527 10.44 -4.62 -16.67
CA GLY A 527 11.30 -5.78 -16.79
C GLY A 527 10.76 -7.02 -16.06
N LYS A 528 11.46 -8.13 -16.26
CA LYS A 528 11.13 -9.41 -15.61
C LYS A 528 11.64 -9.45 -14.18
N ILE A 529 11.01 -10.30 -13.37
CA ILE A 529 11.34 -10.46 -11.96
C ILE A 529 12.06 -11.78 -11.70
N ASN A 530 12.78 -11.84 -10.59
CA ASN A 530 13.32 -13.07 -10.04
C ASN A 530 12.38 -13.62 -8.97
N VAL A 531 12.40 -14.93 -8.78
CA VAL A 531 11.77 -15.61 -7.64
C VAL A 531 12.88 -16.21 -6.79
N GLY A 532 12.91 -15.80 -5.54
CA GLY A 532 13.89 -16.25 -4.56
C GLY A 532 13.77 -17.74 -4.21
N SER A 533 14.86 -18.36 -3.74
CA SER A 533 14.72 -19.59 -2.95
C SER A 533 14.19 -19.25 -1.55
N GLU A 534 13.86 -20.28 -0.78
CA GLU A 534 13.41 -20.12 0.61
C GLU A 534 14.38 -19.30 1.49
N ASP A 535 15.69 -19.44 1.27
CA ASP A 535 16.73 -18.70 2.00
C ASP A 535 16.90 -17.25 1.56
N SER A 536 16.32 -16.84 0.44
CA SER A 536 16.60 -15.56 -0.19
C SER A 536 15.36 -15.00 -0.87
N ILE A 537 14.56 -14.25 -0.13
CA ILE A 537 13.36 -13.59 -0.64
C ILE A 537 13.73 -12.54 -1.69
N SER A 538 13.18 -12.67 -2.90
CA SER A 538 13.34 -11.66 -3.95
C SER A 538 12.40 -10.49 -3.70
N ARG A 539 12.91 -9.26 -3.79
CA ARG A 539 12.16 -8.02 -3.62
C ARG A 539 12.36 -7.12 -4.83
N ASN A 540 11.30 -6.44 -5.24
CA ASN A 540 11.34 -5.45 -6.31
C ASN A 540 10.41 -4.28 -5.96
N PHE A 541 10.81 -3.06 -6.32
CA PHE A 541 9.98 -1.87 -6.17
C PHE A 541 10.02 -1.04 -7.44
N TYR A 542 8.85 -0.77 -7.99
CA TYR A 542 8.66 0.03 -9.20
C TYR A 542 7.63 1.13 -8.97
N THR A 543 7.65 2.14 -9.84
CA THR A 543 6.61 3.16 -9.93
C THR A 543 5.98 3.06 -11.30
N ASP A 544 4.71 2.63 -11.37
CA ASP A 544 3.96 2.51 -12.63
C ASP A 544 3.14 3.78 -12.87
N ILE A 545 3.36 4.41 -14.04
CA ILE A 545 2.67 5.66 -14.41
C ILE A 545 1.26 5.43 -14.97
N GLU A 546 0.84 4.17 -15.15
CA GLU A 546 -0.43 3.77 -15.76
C GLU A 546 -0.92 2.42 -15.19
N LEU A 547 -1.14 2.37 -13.87
CA LEU A 547 -1.70 1.21 -13.18
C LEU A 547 -2.71 1.65 -12.10
N PRO A 548 -3.89 2.16 -12.49
CA PRO A 548 -4.84 2.76 -11.56
C PRO A 548 -5.39 1.77 -10.54
N LEU A 549 -5.60 2.23 -9.30
CA LEU A 549 -6.30 1.51 -8.21
C LEU A 549 -7.71 2.03 -7.97
N SER A 550 -8.13 3.05 -8.71
CA SER A 550 -9.46 3.64 -8.67
C SER A 550 -9.95 3.96 -10.08
N GLY A 551 -11.22 4.32 -10.21
CA GLY A 551 -11.82 4.57 -11.52
C GLY A 551 -12.08 3.29 -12.33
N PRO A 552 -12.50 3.43 -13.59
CA PRO A 552 -13.09 2.33 -14.36
C PRO A 552 -12.06 1.31 -14.88
N GLU A 553 -10.77 1.68 -14.89
CA GLU A 553 -9.66 0.81 -15.30
C GLU A 553 -8.89 0.25 -14.09
N ALA A 554 -9.43 0.36 -12.88
CA ALA A 554 -8.79 -0.12 -11.67
C ALA A 554 -8.40 -1.60 -11.78
N VAL A 555 -7.21 -1.95 -11.29
CA VAL A 555 -6.75 -3.34 -11.23
C VAL A 555 -7.23 -4.11 -9.99
N ILE A 556 -7.90 -3.43 -9.05
CA ILE A 556 -8.54 -4.07 -7.90
C ILE A 556 -9.70 -4.96 -8.38
N GLY A 557 -9.80 -6.16 -7.81
CA GLY A 557 -10.76 -7.19 -8.22
C GLY A 557 -10.25 -8.12 -9.32
N ARG A 558 -9.08 -7.83 -9.90
CA ARG A 558 -8.40 -8.68 -10.88
C ARG A 558 -7.41 -9.62 -10.21
N SER A 559 -6.56 -10.28 -10.99
CA SER A 559 -5.50 -11.14 -10.47
C SER A 559 -4.11 -10.72 -10.97
N MET A 560 -3.11 -10.92 -10.13
CA MET A 560 -1.70 -10.89 -10.51
C MET A 560 -1.26 -12.30 -10.84
N VAL A 561 -0.56 -12.48 -11.97
CA VAL A 561 0.01 -13.77 -12.38
C VAL A 561 1.51 -13.63 -12.57
N ILE A 562 2.26 -14.55 -11.98
CA ILE A 562 3.69 -14.75 -12.25
C ILE A 562 3.82 -15.98 -13.16
N HIS A 563 4.52 -15.84 -14.27
CA HIS A 563 4.74 -16.88 -15.27
C HIS A 563 5.95 -17.75 -14.94
N GLN A 564 6.18 -18.78 -15.74
CA GLN A 564 7.31 -19.70 -15.57
C GLN A 564 8.65 -18.98 -15.83
N ALA A 565 9.71 -19.51 -15.21
CA ALA A 565 11.07 -18.98 -15.32
C ALA A 565 11.57 -18.91 -16.77
N ASN A 566 12.63 -18.13 -17.01
CA ASN A 566 13.27 -18.01 -18.32
C ASN A 566 12.29 -17.56 -19.42
N SER A 567 11.37 -16.66 -19.12
CA SER A 567 10.32 -16.17 -20.04
C SER A 567 9.33 -17.25 -20.50
N GLY A 568 9.16 -18.32 -19.72
CA GLY A 568 8.22 -19.39 -20.05
C GLY A 568 6.77 -18.92 -19.97
N GLY A 569 5.95 -19.21 -20.99
CA GLY A 569 4.57 -18.72 -21.07
C GLY A 569 3.58 -19.34 -20.06
N GLY A 570 3.91 -20.48 -19.45
CA GLY A 570 3.07 -21.10 -18.42
C GLY A 570 2.89 -20.22 -17.19
N ARG A 571 1.82 -20.43 -16.41
CA ARG A 571 1.55 -19.68 -15.17
C ARG A 571 2.16 -20.43 -13.99
N LEU A 572 3.03 -19.77 -13.22
CA LEU A 572 3.68 -20.34 -12.04
C LEU A 572 2.80 -20.18 -10.81
N ALA A 573 2.25 -18.98 -10.59
CA ALA A 573 1.37 -18.68 -9.47
C ALA A 573 0.50 -17.46 -9.76
N CYS A 574 -0.59 -17.33 -9.01
CA CYS A 574 -1.51 -16.21 -9.11
C CYS A 574 -2.09 -15.86 -7.73
N ALA A 575 -2.58 -14.63 -7.63
CA ALA A 575 -3.29 -14.14 -6.46
C ALA A 575 -4.28 -13.04 -6.88
N ASN A 576 -5.41 -12.94 -6.18
CA ASN A 576 -6.35 -11.83 -6.37
C ASN A 576 -5.77 -10.53 -5.82
N ILE A 577 -6.01 -9.42 -6.53
CA ILE A 577 -5.67 -8.07 -6.10
C ILE A 577 -6.87 -7.51 -5.34
N PHE A 578 -6.82 -7.56 -4.02
CA PHE A 578 -7.86 -7.03 -3.15
C PHE A 578 -7.48 -5.67 -2.59
N GLN A 579 -8.45 -4.79 -2.35
CA GLN A 579 -8.20 -3.59 -1.57
C GLN A 579 -7.94 -4.01 -0.12
N LEU A 580 -6.87 -3.52 0.49
CA LEU A 580 -6.65 -3.65 1.93
C LEU A 580 -7.33 -2.47 2.63
N PRO A 581 -8.40 -2.70 3.42
CA PRO A 581 -9.05 -1.63 4.15
C PRO A 581 -8.22 -1.21 5.36
N ALA A 582 -8.28 0.08 5.70
CA ALA A 582 -7.74 0.59 6.95
C ALA A 582 -8.39 -0.15 8.14
N VAL A 583 -7.59 -0.44 9.17
CA VAL A 583 -8.08 -1.09 10.39
C VAL A 583 -8.26 -0.03 11.45
N GLU A 584 -9.46 0.00 12.03
CA GLU A 584 -9.79 0.84 13.17
C GLU A 584 -10.18 -0.04 14.35
N VAL A 585 -9.66 0.28 15.54
CA VAL A 585 -10.16 -0.22 16.81
C VAL A 585 -10.57 0.94 17.70
N SER A 586 -11.59 0.72 18.52
CA SER A 586 -12.06 1.68 19.49
C SER A 586 -12.53 0.99 20.77
N THR A 587 -12.44 1.71 21.88
CA THR A 587 -13.02 1.29 23.16
C THR A 587 -14.55 1.31 23.09
N GLN A 588 -15.19 0.23 23.52
CA GLN A 588 -16.66 0.19 23.58
C GLN A 588 -17.21 0.70 24.92
N THR A 589 -16.79 0.07 26.03
CA THR A 589 -17.32 0.38 27.37
C THR A 589 -16.17 0.38 28.36
N TRP A 590 -16.10 1.44 29.17
CA TRP A 590 -15.16 1.54 30.27
C TRP A 590 -15.68 0.79 31.49
N HIS A 591 -14.86 -0.12 32.00
CA HIS A 591 -15.07 -0.77 33.28
C HIS A 591 -14.35 0.01 34.37
N ALA A 592 -15.07 0.38 35.43
CA ALA A 592 -14.54 1.17 36.53
C ALA A 592 -14.18 0.29 37.74
N GLN A 593 -13.05 0.60 38.39
CA GLN A 593 -12.73 0.17 39.75
C GLN A 593 -13.07 1.30 40.73
N GLY A 594 -13.93 1.05 41.72
CA GLY A 594 -14.25 2.02 42.78
C GLY A 594 -15.43 2.96 42.52
N GLY A 595 -16.31 2.66 41.55
CA GLY A 595 -17.62 3.31 41.40
C GLY A 595 -17.62 4.72 40.78
N VAL A 596 -16.45 5.25 40.39
CA VAL A 596 -16.33 6.49 39.62
C VAL A 596 -16.22 6.11 38.14
N SER A 597 -17.04 6.69 37.27
CA SER A 597 -17.04 6.42 35.84
C SER A 597 -16.37 7.53 35.05
N ILE A 598 -15.57 7.16 34.05
CA ILE A 598 -15.13 8.08 32.98
C ILE A 598 -16.01 7.92 31.74
N SER A 599 -15.96 8.91 30.85
CA SER A 599 -16.60 8.89 29.53
C SER A 599 -15.59 9.23 28.44
N GLY A 600 -15.90 8.85 27.20
CA GLY A 600 -15.07 9.11 26.03
C GLY A 600 -14.47 7.84 25.43
N THR A 601 -13.53 8.00 24.51
CA THR A 601 -12.99 6.91 23.70
C THR A 601 -11.48 6.95 23.56
N PHE A 602 -10.90 5.78 23.42
CA PHE A 602 -9.57 5.60 22.85
C PHE A 602 -9.75 4.84 21.52
N SER A 603 -9.35 5.46 20.41
CA SER A 603 -9.37 4.82 19.09
C SER A 603 -8.00 4.83 18.44
N VAL A 604 -7.79 3.86 17.58
CA VAL A 604 -6.52 3.58 16.93
C VAL A 604 -6.83 3.19 15.48
N THR A 605 -6.24 3.88 14.52
CA THR A 605 -6.43 3.63 13.09
C THR A 605 -5.09 3.41 12.42
N GLN A 606 -4.97 2.33 11.65
CA GLN A 606 -3.80 2.04 10.84
C GLN A 606 -4.22 1.78 9.38
N PRO A 607 -3.79 2.62 8.41
CA PRO A 607 -4.17 2.45 7.00
C PRO A 607 -3.63 1.17 6.35
N SER A 608 -2.38 0.82 6.63
CA SER A 608 -1.74 -0.41 6.14
C SER A 608 -0.58 -0.82 7.06
N PRO A 609 0.00 -2.04 6.91
CA PRO A 609 1.18 -2.46 7.67
C PRO A 609 2.42 -1.57 7.46
N PHE A 610 2.45 -0.77 6.40
CA PHE A 610 3.59 0.12 6.06
C PHE A 610 3.44 1.53 6.61
N ASP A 611 2.29 1.83 7.22
CA ASP A 611 1.94 3.14 7.73
C ASP A 611 1.97 3.15 9.26
N SER A 612 2.33 4.31 9.82
CA SER A 612 2.19 4.56 11.25
C SER A 612 0.73 4.53 11.66
N THR A 613 0.52 4.17 12.92
CA THR A 613 -0.79 4.15 13.53
C THR A 613 -1.15 5.54 14.05
N THR A 614 -2.38 5.98 13.81
CA THR A 614 -2.94 7.19 14.43
C THR A 614 -3.73 6.81 15.66
N THR A 615 -3.38 7.34 16.84
CA THR A 615 -4.19 7.22 18.06
C THR A 615 -4.98 8.49 18.28
N VAL A 616 -6.26 8.37 18.68
CA VAL A 616 -7.11 9.48 19.11
C VAL A 616 -7.66 9.13 20.48
N ILE A 617 -7.32 9.95 21.46
CA ILE A 617 -7.72 9.79 22.86
C ILE A 617 -8.59 10.98 23.19
N ASP A 618 -9.81 10.75 23.67
CA ASP A 618 -10.69 11.79 24.21
C ASP A 618 -11.44 11.19 25.40
N VAL A 619 -10.98 11.52 26.60
CA VAL A 619 -11.56 11.01 27.85
C VAL A 619 -11.84 12.14 28.83
N SER A 620 -12.94 12.01 29.58
CA SER A 620 -13.42 13.00 30.55
C SER A 620 -13.84 12.33 31.85
N GLY A 621 -13.90 13.11 32.93
CA GLY A 621 -14.23 12.59 34.26
C GLY A 621 -13.02 12.06 35.04
N LEU A 622 -11.79 12.35 34.59
CA LEU A 622 -10.55 11.89 35.20
C LEU A 622 -10.37 12.39 36.64
N SER A 623 -11.00 13.52 37.00
CA SER A 623 -11.05 14.07 38.37
C SER A 623 -9.69 14.23 39.03
N ASN A 624 -8.64 14.53 38.25
CA ASN A 624 -7.23 14.61 38.68
C ASN A 624 -6.69 13.30 39.29
N ASN A 625 -7.37 12.17 39.10
CA ASN A 625 -7.01 10.89 39.68
C ASN A 625 -6.23 9.99 38.72
N ALA A 626 -6.36 10.17 37.39
CA ALA A 626 -5.61 9.42 36.39
C ALA A 626 -4.13 9.84 36.33
N LYS A 627 -3.25 8.88 36.04
CA LYS A 627 -1.81 9.09 35.90
C LYS A 627 -1.27 8.50 34.59
N ASP A 628 -1.15 7.19 34.53
CA ASP A 628 -0.51 6.48 33.41
C ASP A 628 -1.56 5.66 32.65
N TYR A 629 -1.30 5.33 31.39
CA TYR A 629 -2.25 4.58 30.57
C TYR A 629 -1.54 3.72 29.54
N HIS A 630 -1.98 2.46 29.42
CA HIS A 630 -1.25 1.43 28.69
C HIS A 630 -2.17 0.46 27.98
N VAL A 631 -1.72 -0.09 26.86
CA VAL A 631 -2.28 -1.32 26.30
C VAL A 631 -1.72 -2.51 27.07
N HIS A 632 -2.60 -3.34 27.60
CA HIS A 632 -2.28 -4.52 28.38
C HIS A 632 -2.34 -5.80 27.53
N GLU A 633 -1.71 -6.87 28.00
CA GLU A 633 -1.59 -8.11 27.23
C GLU A 633 -2.94 -8.80 26.97
N LEU A 634 -3.89 -8.76 27.91
CA LEU A 634 -5.13 -9.53 27.83
C LEU A 634 -6.37 -8.65 27.70
N PRO A 635 -7.45 -9.14 27.06
CA PRO A 635 -8.73 -8.45 27.05
C PRO A 635 -9.36 -8.43 28.44
N VAL A 636 -10.19 -7.42 28.68
CA VAL A 636 -11.06 -7.31 29.86
C VAL A 636 -12.04 -8.49 29.89
N PRO A 637 -12.06 -9.30 30.96
CA PRO A 637 -12.98 -10.42 31.08
C PRO A 637 -14.42 -9.94 31.29
N PHE A 638 -15.37 -10.65 30.70
CA PHE A 638 -16.79 -10.38 30.86
C PHE A 638 -17.30 -10.77 32.25
N GLY A 639 -18.01 -9.86 32.92
CA GLY A 639 -18.77 -10.17 34.16
C GLY A 639 -17.94 -10.44 35.42
N GLY A 640 -16.64 -10.14 35.43
CA GLY A 640 -15.81 -10.29 36.62
C GLY A 640 -16.03 -9.18 37.67
N ASP A 641 -15.80 -9.48 38.95
CA ASP A 641 -15.92 -8.52 40.06
C ASP A 641 -14.83 -7.43 40.03
N ASN A 642 -13.63 -7.76 39.54
CA ASN A 642 -12.52 -6.83 39.33
C ASN A 642 -11.92 -7.01 37.93
N PRO A 643 -12.62 -6.59 36.88
CA PRO A 643 -12.25 -6.91 35.50
C PRO A 643 -10.97 -6.22 35.05
N CYS A 644 -10.50 -5.19 35.76
CA CYS A 644 -9.25 -4.49 35.43
C CYS A 644 -8.04 -4.98 36.24
N SER A 645 -8.18 -6.02 37.08
CA SER A 645 -7.12 -6.45 37.99
C SER A 645 -5.86 -6.95 37.28
N ALA A 646 -4.75 -7.04 38.03
CA ALA A 646 -3.50 -7.69 37.59
C ALA A 646 -3.72 -9.10 37.02
N ALA A 647 -4.54 -9.90 37.70
CA ALA A 647 -4.88 -11.26 37.28
C ALA A 647 -5.82 -11.31 36.05
N SER A 648 -6.54 -10.22 35.76
CA SER A 648 -7.54 -10.17 34.70
C SER A 648 -6.96 -9.73 33.36
N VAL A 649 -6.17 -8.64 33.35
CA VAL A 649 -5.65 -8.05 32.10
C VAL A 649 -4.12 -8.20 31.94
N ALA A 650 -3.45 -8.88 32.87
CA ALA A 650 -2.00 -9.15 32.85
C ALA A 650 -1.14 -7.87 32.73
N GLY A 651 0.13 -7.97 32.31
CA GLY A 651 1.09 -6.86 32.23
C GLY A 651 0.83 -5.89 31.07
N HIS A 652 1.75 -4.94 30.90
CA HIS A 652 1.78 -4.10 29.70
C HIS A 652 2.16 -4.94 28.49
N TYR A 653 1.62 -4.60 27.31
CA TYR A 653 1.98 -5.34 26.11
C TYR A 653 3.41 -5.02 25.66
N ASN A 654 4.33 -5.96 25.88
CA ASN A 654 5.77 -5.80 25.63
C ASN A 654 6.40 -7.00 24.89
N PRO A 655 5.99 -7.29 23.64
CA PRO A 655 6.50 -8.46 22.91
C PRO A 655 7.98 -8.36 22.51
N PHE A 656 8.57 -7.16 22.57
CA PHE A 656 9.98 -6.93 22.26
C PHE A 656 10.88 -6.88 23.51
N ASN A 657 10.35 -7.21 24.69
CA ASN A 657 11.08 -7.22 25.96
C ASN A 657 11.86 -5.91 26.21
N VAL A 658 11.23 -4.77 25.92
CA VAL A 658 11.81 -3.45 26.20
C VAL A 658 12.06 -3.34 27.71
N VAL A 659 13.28 -2.96 28.07
CA VAL A 659 13.69 -2.78 29.46
C VAL A 659 13.26 -1.39 29.92
N ILE A 660 12.22 -1.33 30.74
CA ILE A 660 11.59 -0.08 31.21
C ILE A 660 12.60 0.87 31.88
N ALA A 661 13.60 0.33 32.58
CA ALA A 661 14.63 1.14 33.25
C ALA A 661 15.51 1.95 32.28
N ASP A 662 15.59 1.53 31.02
CA ASP A 662 16.38 2.18 29.97
C ASP A 662 15.52 3.12 29.11
N SER A 663 14.19 3.10 29.28
CA SER A 663 13.28 3.96 28.53
C SER A 663 13.45 5.44 28.95
N PRO A 664 13.42 6.40 27.99
CA PRO A 664 13.50 7.82 28.30
C PRO A 664 12.30 8.32 29.11
N ALA A 665 12.40 9.52 29.69
CA ALA A 665 11.28 10.14 30.39
C ALA A 665 10.04 10.30 29.49
N ASN A 666 8.84 10.23 30.07
CA ASN A 666 7.58 10.27 29.34
C ASN A 666 7.51 11.43 28.33
N GLY A 667 7.09 11.14 27.09
CA GLY A 667 6.95 12.08 25.98
C GLY A 667 8.26 12.48 25.29
N SER A 668 9.42 12.05 25.79
CA SER A 668 10.73 12.49 25.28
C SER A 668 11.36 11.53 24.27
N GLY A 669 11.24 10.22 24.46
CA GLY A 669 11.83 9.18 23.61
C GLY A 669 11.06 8.91 22.32
N THR A 670 11.65 8.10 21.44
CA THR A 670 10.98 7.59 20.23
C THR A 670 10.11 6.37 20.53
N SER A 671 9.11 6.09 19.69
CA SER A 671 8.11 5.04 19.99
C SER A 671 8.70 3.64 20.19
N ASP A 672 9.85 3.35 19.57
CA ASP A 672 10.57 2.06 19.69
C ASP A 672 11.34 1.88 21.01
N GLN A 673 11.55 2.94 21.79
CA GLN A 673 12.25 2.90 23.09
C GLN A 673 11.33 2.57 24.27
N TYR A 674 10.03 2.43 24.00
CA TYR A 674 9.01 2.07 24.98
C TYR A 674 8.38 0.73 24.62
N GLU A 675 7.80 0.07 25.62
CA GLU A 675 6.91 -1.08 25.41
C GLU A 675 5.83 -0.69 24.39
N ILE A 676 5.37 -1.64 23.54
CA ILE A 676 4.29 -1.34 22.57
C ILE A 676 3.10 -0.71 23.30
N GLY A 677 2.76 -1.27 24.45
CA GLY A 677 1.65 -0.82 25.28
C GLY A 677 1.90 0.44 26.12
N ASP A 678 3.12 0.96 26.27
CA ASP A 678 3.37 2.10 27.14
C ASP A 678 3.04 3.45 26.48
N LEU A 679 1.75 3.79 26.44
CA LEU A 679 1.28 5.00 25.76
C LEU A 679 1.58 6.28 26.57
N SER A 680 1.54 6.23 27.89
CA SER A 680 1.95 7.37 28.72
C SER A 680 3.44 7.69 28.63
N GLY A 681 4.29 6.66 28.47
CA GLY A 681 5.71 6.83 28.16
C GLY A 681 5.92 7.50 26.81
N LYS A 682 5.15 7.10 25.79
CA LYS A 682 5.27 7.67 24.43
C LYS A 682 4.68 9.07 24.28
N TYR A 683 3.48 9.33 24.83
CA TYR A 683 2.70 10.54 24.54
C TYR A 683 2.59 11.51 25.73
N GLY A 684 3.02 11.12 26.93
CA GLY A 684 2.90 11.91 28.15
C GLY A 684 1.81 11.41 29.10
N SER A 685 1.80 11.93 30.33
CA SER A 685 0.92 11.46 31.42
C SER A 685 -0.41 12.22 31.49
N MET A 686 -1.46 11.56 32.01
CA MET A 686 -2.76 12.16 32.33
C MET A 686 -2.78 12.87 33.71
N GLN A 687 -1.65 12.91 34.42
CA GLN A 687 -1.58 13.42 35.78
C GLN A 687 -2.09 14.87 35.90
N GLY A 688 -2.98 15.09 36.87
CA GLY A 688 -3.52 16.42 37.18
C GLY A 688 -4.57 16.94 36.19
N GLN A 689 -5.07 16.08 35.29
CA GLN A 689 -6.09 16.43 34.31
C GLN A 689 -7.49 16.02 34.77
N THR A 690 -8.51 16.81 34.40
CA THR A 690 -9.93 16.45 34.56
C THR A 690 -10.52 15.80 33.30
N GLY A 691 -9.88 16.00 32.16
CA GLY A 691 -10.12 15.36 30.87
C GLY A 691 -8.86 15.42 30.03
N PHE A 692 -8.71 14.54 29.05
CA PHE A 692 -7.50 14.38 28.25
C PHE A 692 -7.88 14.10 26.81
N SER A 693 -7.40 14.96 25.89
CA SER A 693 -7.67 14.87 24.47
C SER A 693 -6.38 15.01 23.68
N GLU A 694 -5.98 13.98 22.94
CA GLU A 694 -4.72 13.94 22.20
C GLU A 694 -4.85 13.13 20.90
N THR A 695 -4.10 13.52 19.87
CA THR A 695 -3.95 12.75 18.62
C THR A 695 -2.48 12.53 18.34
N ASN A 696 -2.04 11.26 18.25
CA ASN A 696 -0.62 10.92 18.07
C ASN A 696 -0.40 10.01 16.87
N GLN A 697 0.82 10.08 16.31
CA GLN A 697 1.34 9.11 15.33
C GLN A 697 2.32 8.19 16.03
N ASP A 698 2.14 6.88 15.88
CA ASP A 698 2.94 5.85 16.55
C ASP A 698 3.35 4.75 15.56
N GLY A 699 4.66 4.63 15.33
CA GLY A 699 5.24 3.59 14.47
C GLY A 699 5.42 2.22 15.16
N ASN A 700 5.08 2.11 16.45
CA ASN A 700 5.28 0.96 17.32
C ASN A 700 4.00 0.62 18.13
N LEU A 701 2.82 0.78 17.51
CA LEU A 701 1.51 0.31 17.98
C LEU A 701 0.71 -0.31 16.82
N PRO A 702 1.12 -1.47 16.30
CA PRO A 702 0.53 -2.05 15.10
C PRO A 702 -0.87 -2.63 15.35
N LEU A 703 -1.71 -2.59 14.31
CA LEU A 703 -3.00 -3.27 14.20
C LEU A 703 -2.97 -4.44 13.20
N PHE A 704 -1.90 -4.56 12.41
CA PHE A 704 -1.65 -5.68 11.51
C PHE A 704 -0.50 -6.57 12.01
N GLY A 705 -0.46 -7.80 11.53
CA GLY A 705 0.66 -8.71 11.74
C GLY A 705 0.69 -9.34 13.15
N THR A 706 1.73 -10.13 13.37
CA THR A 706 1.88 -10.99 14.57
C THR A 706 1.80 -10.23 15.90
N TYR A 707 2.22 -8.97 15.91
CA TYR A 707 2.25 -8.13 17.12
C TYR A 707 1.09 -7.15 17.23
N SER A 708 -0.02 -7.42 16.52
CA SER A 708 -1.22 -6.59 16.57
C SER A 708 -1.73 -6.34 17.99
N SER A 709 -2.19 -5.12 18.23
CA SER A 709 -2.81 -4.70 19.50
C SER A 709 -4.30 -5.06 19.59
N ILE A 710 -4.87 -5.65 18.53
CA ILE A 710 -6.28 -6.08 18.49
C ILE A 710 -6.50 -7.23 19.48
N GLY A 711 -7.67 -7.26 20.12
CA GLY A 711 -8.03 -8.32 21.08
C GLY A 711 -7.39 -8.15 22.46
N ARG A 712 -6.76 -7.00 22.70
CA ARG A 712 -6.16 -6.58 23.98
C ARG A 712 -7.01 -5.51 24.66
N SER A 713 -6.55 -4.99 25.79
CA SER A 713 -7.26 -3.94 26.54
C SER A 713 -6.41 -2.70 26.75
N ILE A 714 -7.06 -1.53 26.83
CA ILE A 714 -6.46 -0.29 27.35
C ILE A 714 -6.79 -0.19 28.85
N VAL A 715 -5.82 0.24 29.65
CA VAL A 715 -5.97 0.47 31.10
C VAL A 715 -5.49 1.88 31.44
N ILE A 716 -6.26 2.60 32.25
CA ILE A 716 -5.87 3.86 32.88
C ILE A 716 -5.59 3.58 34.35
N HIS A 717 -4.43 4.01 34.83
CA HIS A 717 -3.99 3.89 36.21
C HIS A 717 -4.32 5.16 37.01
N ASP A 718 -4.60 4.99 38.30
CA ASP A 718 -4.75 6.09 39.24
C ASP A 718 -3.40 6.63 39.76
N ASN A 719 -3.43 7.72 40.52
CA ASN A 719 -2.26 8.34 41.14
C ASN A 719 -1.50 7.43 42.11
N ASN A 720 -2.13 6.36 42.61
CA ASN A 720 -1.50 5.36 43.47
C ASN A 720 -0.90 4.20 42.66
N GLY A 721 -1.01 4.23 41.32
CA GLY A 721 -0.57 3.18 40.41
C GLY A 721 -1.56 2.03 40.24
N GLY A 722 -2.72 2.10 40.91
CA GLY A 722 -3.79 1.10 40.80
C GLY A 722 -4.46 1.15 39.43
N ARG A 723 -4.88 -0.01 38.90
CA ARG A 723 -5.63 -0.10 37.64
C ARG A 723 -7.04 0.41 37.88
N TRP A 724 -7.36 1.58 37.34
CA TRP A 724 -8.56 2.32 37.67
C TRP A 724 -9.70 2.07 36.68
N HIS A 725 -9.40 2.18 35.39
CA HIS A 725 -10.35 1.93 34.32
C HIS A 725 -9.74 1.04 33.26
N CYS A 726 -10.55 0.20 32.63
CA CYS A 726 -10.12 -0.60 31.50
C CYS A 726 -11.22 -0.79 30.46
N ALA A 727 -10.82 -0.99 29.20
CA ALA A 727 -11.73 -1.26 28.10
C ALA A 727 -11.05 -2.14 27.04
N ASN A 728 -11.84 -2.93 26.31
CA ASN A 728 -11.32 -3.74 25.20
C ASN A 728 -11.06 -2.89 23.95
N LEU A 729 -9.94 -3.14 23.28
CA LEU A 729 -9.64 -2.61 21.95
C LEU A 729 -10.37 -3.45 20.91
N THR A 730 -11.52 -2.95 20.51
CA THR A 730 -12.48 -3.66 19.67
C THR A 730 -12.43 -3.14 18.25
N ARG A 731 -12.38 -4.04 17.28
CA ARG A 731 -12.42 -3.66 15.87
C ARG A 731 -13.74 -2.97 15.52
N VAL A 732 -13.62 -1.81 14.87
CA VAL A 732 -14.75 -1.14 14.22
C VAL A 732 -14.91 -1.78 12.85
N LEU A 733 -16.05 -2.43 12.63
CA LEU A 733 -16.31 -3.15 11.37
C LEU A 733 -16.86 -2.19 10.31
N PRO A 734 -16.33 -2.23 9.07
CA PRO A 734 -17.02 -1.64 7.92
C PRO A 734 -18.44 -2.20 7.75
N VAL A 735 -19.34 -1.43 7.15
CA VAL A 735 -20.78 -1.75 7.04
C VAL A 735 -21.04 -3.15 6.44
N ASP A 736 -20.23 -3.54 5.46
CA ASP A 736 -20.39 -4.80 4.71
C ASP A 736 -19.39 -5.89 5.14
N ALA A 737 -18.58 -5.63 6.17
CA ALA A 737 -17.70 -6.64 6.72
C ALA A 737 -18.47 -7.64 7.61
N SER A 738 -17.98 -8.87 7.64
CA SER A 738 -18.50 -9.95 8.47
C SER A 738 -17.41 -10.49 9.38
N THR A 739 -17.78 -10.93 10.58
CA THR A 739 -16.86 -11.64 11.48
C THR A 739 -17.17 -13.13 11.41
N VAL A 740 -16.12 -13.94 11.30
CA VAL A 740 -16.21 -15.39 11.47
C VAL A 740 -15.44 -15.77 12.73
N SER A 741 -16.05 -16.64 13.54
CA SER A 741 -15.44 -17.18 14.75
C SER A 741 -15.54 -18.69 14.78
N ALA A 742 -14.48 -19.33 15.29
CA ALA A 742 -14.40 -20.76 15.47
C ALA A 742 -13.74 -21.08 16.83
N MET A 743 -13.98 -22.27 17.36
CA MET A 743 -13.47 -22.70 18.65
C MET A 743 -12.98 -24.14 18.59
N ALA A 744 -11.79 -24.39 19.14
CA ALA A 744 -11.31 -25.73 19.48
C ALA A 744 -11.40 -25.93 20.99
N GLU A 745 -12.17 -26.92 21.43
CA GLU A 745 -12.32 -27.27 22.85
C GLU A 745 -11.53 -28.53 23.18
N PHE A 746 -10.84 -28.50 24.32
CA PHE A 746 -10.04 -29.60 24.84
C PHE A 746 -10.81 -30.20 26.04
N GLU A 747 -11.36 -31.39 25.83
CA GLU A 747 -12.16 -32.08 26.84
C GLU A 747 -11.33 -33.15 27.55
N ALA A 748 -11.36 -33.16 28.88
CA ALA A 748 -10.74 -34.20 29.68
C ALA A 748 -11.79 -35.19 30.20
N ILE A 749 -11.55 -36.49 30.06
CA ILE A 749 -12.42 -37.53 30.65
C ILE A 749 -12.26 -37.53 32.17
N SER A 750 -13.38 -37.62 32.89
CA SER A 750 -13.40 -37.76 34.35
C SER A 750 -13.31 -39.25 34.76
N PRO A 751 -12.43 -39.62 35.71
CA PRO A 751 -11.46 -38.77 36.41
C PRO A 751 -10.24 -38.44 35.53
N ALA A 752 -9.83 -37.17 35.55
CA ALA A 752 -8.72 -36.67 34.75
C ALA A 752 -7.38 -37.29 35.17
N GLY A 753 -6.60 -37.74 34.19
CA GLY A 753 -5.21 -38.19 34.39
C GLY A 753 -4.25 -37.02 34.59
N GLU A 754 -3.04 -37.28 35.12
CA GLU A 754 -2.03 -36.26 35.46
C GLU A 754 -1.55 -35.41 34.27
N ASN A 755 -1.62 -35.98 33.07
CA ASN A 755 -1.21 -35.33 31.83
C ASN A 755 -2.39 -35.15 30.87
N THR A 756 -3.60 -34.94 31.40
CA THR A 756 -4.77 -34.53 30.61
C THR A 756 -4.93 -33.02 30.69
N ILE A 757 -5.24 -32.40 29.55
CA ILE A 757 -5.44 -30.95 29.43
C ILE A 757 -6.89 -30.64 29.14
N THR A 758 -7.34 -29.47 29.54
CA THR A 758 -8.67 -28.94 29.24
C THR A 758 -8.60 -27.43 29.02
N GLY A 759 -9.55 -26.89 28.27
CA GLY A 759 -9.62 -25.48 27.94
C GLY A 759 -10.10 -25.27 26.52
N LYS A 760 -9.88 -24.07 25.97
CA LYS A 760 -10.33 -23.72 24.62
C LYS A 760 -9.40 -22.77 23.90
N ILE A 761 -9.50 -22.80 22.57
CA ILE A 761 -8.88 -21.83 21.66
C ILE A 761 -9.99 -21.21 20.83
N VAL A 762 -10.15 -19.89 20.90
CA VAL A 762 -11.12 -19.13 20.10
C VAL A 762 -10.36 -18.39 19.00
N LEU A 763 -10.77 -18.62 17.75
CA LEU A 763 -10.24 -17.96 16.57
C LEU A 763 -11.27 -16.98 16.03
N THR A 764 -10.85 -15.78 15.66
CA THR A 764 -11.73 -14.76 15.08
C THR A 764 -11.06 -14.04 13.92
N GLN A 765 -11.78 -13.89 12.81
CA GLN A 765 -11.30 -13.25 11.59
C GLN A 765 -12.37 -12.32 11.02
N VAL A 766 -11.95 -11.18 10.44
CA VAL A 766 -12.84 -10.29 9.69
C VAL A 766 -12.71 -10.58 8.21
N ILE A 767 -13.86 -10.72 7.54
CA ILE A 767 -13.98 -10.92 6.10
C ILE A 767 -14.66 -9.69 5.49
N TYR A 768 -14.08 -9.14 4.44
CA TYR A 768 -14.58 -7.97 3.75
C TYR A 768 -15.54 -8.35 2.61
N ALA A 769 -16.25 -7.34 2.07
CA ALA A 769 -17.29 -7.54 1.06
C ALA A 769 -16.76 -8.18 -0.23
N ASP A 770 -15.51 -7.90 -0.58
CA ASP A 770 -14.81 -8.46 -1.75
C ASP A 770 -14.32 -9.91 -1.55
N GLY A 771 -14.51 -10.49 -0.35
CA GLY A 771 -14.08 -11.82 0.02
C GLY A 771 -12.64 -11.91 0.54
N SER A 772 -11.93 -10.78 0.63
CA SER A 772 -10.63 -10.72 1.31
C SER A 772 -10.78 -10.88 2.83
N GLY A 773 -9.77 -11.47 3.46
CA GLY A 773 -9.75 -11.73 4.90
C GLY A 773 -8.65 -10.94 5.58
N GLY A 774 -8.93 -10.41 6.77
CA GLY A 774 -7.90 -9.86 7.65
C GLY A 774 -7.19 -10.94 8.46
N ASP A 775 -6.25 -10.50 9.30
CA ASP A 775 -5.54 -11.38 10.23
C ASP A 775 -6.50 -12.09 11.20
N THR A 776 -6.13 -13.31 11.60
CA THR A 776 -6.89 -14.13 12.54
C THR A 776 -6.34 -13.95 13.96
N THR A 777 -7.19 -13.48 14.87
CA THR A 777 -6.86 -13.39 16.30
C THR A 777 -7.15 -14.74 16.98
N LEU A 778 -6.21 -15.22 17.81
CA LEU A 778 -6.36 -16.45 18.59
C LEU A 778 -6.32 -16.11 20.09
N GLN A 779 -7.34 -16.53 20.83
CA GLN A 779 -7.37 -16.51 22.29
C GLN A 779 -7.23 -17.92 22.82
N VAL A 780 -6.14 -18.21 23.53
CA VAL A 780 -5.73 -19.56 23.94
C VAL A 780 -5.74 -19.65 25.46
N ASP A 781 -6.57 -20.52 26.04
CA ASP A 781 -6.62 -20.78 27.48
C ASP A 781 -6.70 -22.29 27.72
N ILE A 782 -5.55 -22.92 27.93
CA ILE A 782 -5.39 -24.37 28.12
C ILE A 782 -4.63 -24.64 29.42
N LYS A 783 -5.16 -25.55 30.23
CA LYS A 783 -4.59 -25.94 31.54
C LYS A 783 -4.64 -27.44 31.76
N TYR A 784 -3.91 -27.93 32.75
CA TYR A 784 -4.04 -29.32 33.19
C TYR A 784 -5.37 -29.55 33.91
N ALA A 785 -6.07 -30.61 33.52
CA ALA A 785 -7.42 -30.89 34.02
C ALA A 785 -7.44 -31.40 35.47
N LYS A 786 -6.41 -32.18 35.88
CA LYS A 786 -6.28 -32.71 37.25
C LYS A 786 -5.76 -31.65 38.24
N ASP A 787 -4.79 -30.84 37.81
CA ASP A 787 -4.16 -29.80 38.62
C ASP A 787 -4.03 -28.51 37.80
N ALA A 788 -4.99 -27.60 37.98
CA ALA A 788 -5.02 -26.33 37.26
C ALA A 788 -3.86 -25.38 37.62
N SER A 789 -3.10 -25.66 38.69
CA SER A 789 -1.93 -24.87 39.09
C SER A 789 -0.63 -25.35 38.43
N LYS A 790 -0.64 -26.54 37.83
CA LYS A 790 0.51 -27.08 37.10
C LYS A 790 0.77 -26.25 35.85
N GLN A 791 2.02 -25.83 35.68
CA GLN A 791 2.50 -25.11 34.51
C GLN A 791 3.65 -25.85 33.85
N THR A 792 3.64 -25.88 32.53
CA THR A 792 4.72 -26.45 31.71
C THR A 792 4.93 -25.59 30.47
N SER A 793 6.18 -25.45 30.05
CA SER A 793 6.58 -24.57 28.95
C SER A 793 6.99 -25.35 27.70
N ASP A 794 7.23 -24.61 26.63
CA ASP A 794 7.84 -25.08 25.40
C ASP A 794 7.03 -26.20 24.71
N HIS A 795 5.71 -26.09 24.73
CA HIS A 795 4.83 -26.98 23.97
C HIS A 795 4.79 -26.53 22.52
N SER A 796 5.16 -27.42 21.61
CA SER A 796 4.77 -27.24 20.21
C SER A 796 3.26 -27.43 20.08
N TRP A 797 2.67 -26.72 19.13
CA TRP A 797 1.25 -26.72 18.84
C TRP A 797 1.02 -26.40 17.38
N HIS A 798 0.14 -27.16 16.76
CA HIS A 798 -0.10 -27.11 15.32
C HIS A 798 -1.57 -27.38 14.99
N ILE A 799 -2.01 -26.90 13.82
CA ILE A 799 -3.25 -27.33 13.18
C ILE A 799 -2.94 -28.58 12.36
N HIS A 800 -3.74 -29.62 12.53
CA HIS A 800 -3.60 -30.92 11.88
C HIS A 800 -4.68 -31.16 10.83
N GLU A 801 -4.45 -32.08 9.91
CA GLU A 801 -5.29 -32.25 8.71
C GLU A 801 -6.74 -32.67 9.01
N GLN A 802 -6.95 -33.52 10.02
CA GLN A 802 -8.24 -34.17 10.28
C GLN A 802 -8.84 -33.71 11.62
N PRO A 803 -10.17 -33.77 11.77
CA PRO A 803 -10.81 -33.57 13.07
C PRO A 803 -10.43 -34.69 14.05
N VAL A 804 -10.63 -34.42 15.33
CA VAL A 804 -10.54 -35.41 16.40
C VAL A 804 -11.65 -36.45 16.27
N ASN A 805 -11.35 -37.73 16.49
CA ASN A 805 -12.30 -38.85 16.39
C ASN A 805 -12.18 -39.84 17.55
N GLY A 806 -12.62 -39.45 18.75
CA GLY A 806 -12.80 -40.33 19.91
C GLY A 806 -11.50 -40.80 20.56
N ASP A 807 -10.37 -40.17 20.24
CA ASP A 807 -9.04 -40.50 20.75
C ASP A 807 -8.34 -39.32 21.45
N GLU A 808 -9.07 -38.22 21.71
CA GLU A 808 -8.62 -37.05 22.47
C GLU A 808 -8.08 -37.40 23.86
N ASN A 809 -8.60 -38.46 24.45
CA ASN A 809 -8.28 -38.93 25.80
C ASN A 809 -7.67 -40.33 25.79
N ALA A 810 -7.26 -40.86 24.63
CA ALA A 810 -6.69 -42.19 24.57
C ALA A 810 -5.41 -42.30 25.44
N PRO A 811 -5.22 -43.41 26.18
CA PRO A 811 -4.06 -43.60 27.03
C PRO A 811 -2.78 -43.82 26.22
N THR A 812 -2.91 -44.39 25.02
CA THR A 812 -1.84 -44.53 24.02
C THR A 812 -2.37 -44.02 22.68
N SER A 813 -1.49 -43.47 21.84
CA SER A 813 -1.87 -42.91 20.53
C SER A 813 -2.92 -41.80 20.61
N ARG A 814 -2.88 -40.99 21.67
CA ARG A 814 -3.77 -39.82 21.85
C ARG A 814 -3.73 -38.92 20.61
N CYS A 815 -4.91 -38.47 20.17
CA CYS A 815 -5.07 -37.57 19.03
C CYS A 815 -4.51 -38.10 17.70
N SER A 816 -4.25 -39.41 17.56
CA SER A 816 -3.79 -40.04 16.32
C SER A 816 -4.71 -39.80 15.12
N SER A 817 -6.02 -39.67 15.36
CA SER A 817 -7.05 -39.40 14.36
C SER A 817 -6.80 -38.11 13.58
N CYS A 818 -6.13 -37.14 14.20
CA CYS A 818 -5.80 -35.83 13.62
C CYS A 818 -4.83 -35.90 12.43
N ARG A 819 -4.07 -37.00 12.28
CA ARG A 819 -3.04 -37.22 11.23
C ARG A 819 -1.91 -36.17 11.26
N GLY A 820 -1.34 -35.81 10.10
CA GLY A 820 -0.20 -34.91 9.99
C GLY A 820 -0.56 -33.44 10.23
N HIS A 821 0.45 -32.57 10.17
CA HIS A 821 0.24 -31.13 10.20
C HIS A 821 -0.46 -30.66 8.93
N PHE A 822 -1.26 -29.61 9.02
CA PHE A 822 -1.97 -29.08 7.86
C PHE A 822 -1.03 -28.25 6.97
N ASN A 823 -0.58 -28.83 5.86
CA ASN A 823 0.34 -28.20 4.91
C ASN A 823 -0.22 -28.22 3.47
N PRO A 824 -1.31 -27.48 3.17
CA PRO A 824 -1.94 -27.50 1.85
C PRO A 824 -1.10 -26.83 0.76
N TYR A 825 -0.14 -25.99 1.15
CA TYR A 825 0.72 -25.25 0.23
C TYR A 825 2.00 -26.01 -0.16
N ASN A 826 2.19 -27.21 0.40
CA ASN A 826 3.37 -28.04 0.23
C ASN A 826 4.67 -27.30 0.62
N ALA A 827 4.64 -26.59 1.74
CA ALA A 827 5.85 -25.98 2.29
C ALA A 827 6.89 -27.08 2.57
N ASP A 828 8.13 -26.93 2.08
CA ASP A 828 9.21 -27.86 2.36
C ASP A 828 9.62 -27.74 3.82
N LEU A 829 9.66 -28.90 4.48
CA LEU A 829 9.98 -29.06 5.90
C LEU A 829 11.44 -29.49 6.11
N GLY A 830 12.20 -29.66 5.03
CA GLY A 830 13.61 -30.02 5.07
C GLY A 830 14.55 -28.88 5.52
N GLY A 831 15.80 -29.24 5.80
CA GLY A 831 16.94 -28.31 5.90
C GLY A 831 16.75 -27.12 6.84
N ASN A 832 16.51 -25.95 6.23
CA ASN A 832 16.48 -24.61 6.82
C ASN A 832 15.10 -24.21 7.39
N TYR A 833 14.07 -25.06 7.27
CA TYR A 833 12.69 -24.77 7.69
C TYR A 833 12.62 -24.13 9.08
N ALA A 834 13.27 -24.74 10.08
CA ALA A 834 13.25 -24.28 11.47
C ALA A 834 13.88 -22.89 11.69
N THR A 835 14.66 -22.38 10.75
CA THR A 835 15.27 -21.04 10.81
C THR A 835 14.47 -19.99 10.02
N LEU A 836 13.75 -20.42 8.99
CA LEU A 836 13.02 -19.52 8.09
C LEU A 836 11.53 -19.41 8.41
N CYS A 837 10.92 -20.47 8.95
CA CYS A 837 9.59 -20.40 9.52
C CYS A 837 9.67 -19.74 10.91
N LYS A 838 9.30 -18.46 10.96
CA LYS A 838 9.40 -17.61 12.15
C LYS A 838 8.34 -16.51 12.14
N PRO A 839 8.09 -15.80 13.26
CA PRO A 839 7.09 -14.73 13.32
C PRO A 839 7.30 -13.60 12.30
N GLY A 840 8.55 -13.34 11.90
CA GLY A 840 8.91 -12.35 10.87
C GLY A 840 8.76 -12.85 9.42
N ASN A 841 8.52 -14.14 9.20
CA ASN A 841 8.32 -14.74 7.89
C ASN A 841 7.24 -15.85 7.94
N PRO A 842 6.00 -15.51 8.33
CA PRO A 842 4.96 -16.50 8.60
C PRO A 842 4.48 -17.22 7.33
N LEU A 843 4.59 -16.61 6.15
CA LEU A 843 4.18 -17.22 4.88
C LEU A 843 5.14 -18.33 4.40
N ARG A 844 6.35 -18.44 4.98
CA ARG A 844 7.27 -19.55 4.75
C ARG A 844 6.89 -20.81 5.53
N CYS A 845 6.15 -20.66 6.63
CA CYS A 845 5.73 -21.77 7.47
C CYS A 845 4.70 -22.64 6.74
N GLU A 846 4.63 -23.92 7.10
CA GLU A 846 3.41 -24.67 6.79
C GLU A 846 2.21 -23.98 7.48
N LEU A 847 1.06 -24.04 6.83
CA LEU A 847 -0.12 -23.29 7.27
C LEU A 847 -0.52 -23.59 8.73
N GLY A 848 -0.40 -24.86 9.12
CA GLY A 848 -0.72 -25.34 10.46
C GLY A 848 0.35 -25.10 11.53
N ASP A 849 1.54 -24.60 11.20
CA ASP A 849 2.62 -24.45 12.19
C ASP A 849 2.49 -23.16 13.00
N LEU A 850 1.68 -23.24 14.06
CA LEU A 850 1.50 -22.13 15.00
C LEU A 850 2.76 -21.92 15.86
N SER A 851 3.58 -22.95 16.06
CA SER A 851 4.78 -22.84 16.89
C SER A 851 5.86 -22.00 16.22
N GLY A 852 6.09 -22.20 14.93
CA GLY A 852 7.00 -21.38 14.14
C GLY A 852 6.47 -19.96 13.97
N LYS A 853 5.16 -19.78 13.74
CA LYS A 853 4.55 -18.46 13.52
C LYS A 853 4.39 -17.61 14.78
N GLN A 854 4.10 -18.23 15.92
CA GLN A 854 3.68 -17.55 17.16
C GLN A 854 4.60 -17.84 18.37
N GLY A 855 5.54 -18.76 18.22
CA GLY A 855 6.31 -19.32 19.33
C GLY A 855 5.62 -20.50 20.01
N LYS A 856 6.35 -21.20 20.87
CA LYS A 856 5.83 -22.33 21.65
C LYS A 856 4.89 -21.86 22.77
N TYR A 857 3.94 -22.71 23.13
CA TYR A 857 2.90 -22.41 24.10
C TYR A 857 3.26 -22.86 25.53
N ALA A 858 2.76 -22.15 26.53
CA ALA A 858 2.89 -22.50 27.95
C ALA A 858 1.55 -22.96 28.54
N VAL A 859 1.40 -24.27 28.75
CA VAL A 859 0.16 -24.86 29.31
C VAL A 859 0.06 -24.51 30.78
N GLY A 860 -1.14 -24.06 31.21
CA GLY A 860 -1.40 -23.60 32.58
C GLY A 860 -0.92 -22.17 32.85
N GLY A 861 -0.34 -21.48 31.85
CA GLY A 861 0.10 -20.09 31.94
C GLY A 861 -1.06 -19.06 31.99
N GLY A 862 -2.29 -19.50 31.76
CA GLY A 862 -3.48 -18.65 31.65
C GLY A 862 -3.82 -18.30 30.21
N LEU A 863 -4.72 -17.32 30.04
CA LEU A 863 -5.14 -16.82 28.74
C LEU A 863 -3.97 -16.12 28.03
N GLN A 864 -3.81 -16.38 26.74
CA GLN A 864 -2.86 -15.70 25.85
C GLN A 864 -3.54 -15.27 24.55
N VAL A 865 -3.06 -14.18 23.94
CA VAL A 865 -3.59 -13.62 22.68
C VAL A 865 -2.51 -13.54 21.61
N TYR A 866 -2.80 -14.16 20.47
CA TYR A 866 -1.94 -14.22 19.29
C TYR A 866 -2.66 -13.67 18.06
N THR A 867 -1.91 -13.32 17.01
CA THR A 867 -2.44 -12.90 15.71
C THR A 867 -1.68 -13.59 14.60
N ASP A 868 -2.38 -14.25 13.70
CA ASP A 868 -1.81 -14.96 12.56
C ASP A 868 -2.30 -14.35 11.24
N VAL A 869 -1.37 -14.05 10.35
CA VAL A 869 -1.67 -13.38 9.07
C VAL A 869 -2.22 -14.33 7.99
N ASP A 870 -2.22 -15.65 8.25
CA ASP A 870 -2.53 -16.63 7.22
C ASP A 870 -3.41 -17.79 7.70
N ILE A 871 -4.15 -17.69 8.81
CA ILE A 871 -5.10 -18.75 9.17
C ILE A 871 -6.47 -18.42 8.57
N PRO A 872 -6.92 -19.09 7.48
CA PRO A 872 -8.25 -18.87 6.95
C PRO A 872 -9.31 -19.58 7.80
N LEU A 873 -10.31 -18.84 8.28
CA LEU A 873 -11.51 -19.40 8.91
C LEU A 873 -12.63 -19.64 7.91
N TYR A 874 -12.37 -19.47 6.61
CA TYR A 874 -13.35 -19.54 5.52
C TYR A 874 -12.69 -20.00 4.22
N GLY A 875 -13.49 -20.13 3.16
CA GLY A 875 -12.98 -20.57 1.86
C GLY A 875 -12.67 -22.08 1.81
N GLU A 876 -11.97 -22.50 0.75
CA GLU A 876 -11.68 -23.91 0.50
C GLU A 876 -10.64 -24.49 1.48
N LEU A 877 -9.62 -23.69 1.81
CA LEU A 877 -8.54 -24.10 2.71
C LEU A 877 -8.81 -23.75 4.18
N THR A 878 -10.07 -23.52 4.55
CA THR A 878 -10.45 -23.23 5.93
C THR A 878 -9.85 -24.23 6.92
N VAL A 879 -9.41 -23.74 8.07
CA VAL A 879 -8.99 -24.59 9.19
C VAL A 879 -10.18 -25.08 10.03
N VAL A 880 -11.38 -24.55 9.80
CA VAL A 880 -12.59 -25.03 10.47
C VAL A 880 -12.91 -26.46 10.00
N GLY A 881 -13.20 -27.37 10.94
CA GLY A 881 -13.35 -28.81 10.67
C GLY A 881 -12.06 -29.61 10.85
N ARG A 882 -10.93 -28.95 11.09
CA ARG A 882 -9.64 -29.58 11.41
C ARG A 882 -9.44 -29.67 12.92
N SER A 883 -8.23 -30.02 13.38
CA SER A 883 -7.91 -30.08 14.81
C SER A 883 -6.70 -29.22 15.16
N ILE A 884 -6.65 -28.72 16.40
CA ILE A 884 -5.44 -28.17 17.00
C ILE A 884 -4.89 -29.21 17.96
N VAL A 885 -3.60 -29.49 17.90
CA VAL A 885 -2.90 -30.43 18.78
C VAL A 885 -1.86 -29.67 19.59
N ILE A 886 -1.86 -29.88 20.91
CA ILE A 886 -0.79 -29.45 21.81
C ILE A 886 0.12 -30.66 22.04
N HIS A 887 1.42 -30.49 21.83
CA HIS A 887 2.42 -31.53 22.03
C HIS A 887 2.94 -31.55 23.47
N GLU A 888 3.81 -32.49 23.80
CA GLU A 888 4.41 -32.60 25.13
C GLU A 888 5.36 -31.43 25.45
N ALA A 889 5.57 -31.18 26.74
CA ALA A 889 6.42 -30.09 27.22
C ALA A 889 7.87 -30.24 26.74
N ASN A 890 8.65 -29.14 26.78
CA ASN A 890 10.07 -29.14 26.41
C ASN A 890 10.31 -29.62 24.96
N SER A 891 9.42 -29.27 24.03
CA SER A 891 9.47 -29.68 22.63
C SER A 891 9.32 -31.20 22.42
N GLY A 892 8.68 -31.90 23.35
CA GLY A 892 8.42 -33.34 23.23
C GLY A 892 7.46 -33.64 22.06
N GLY A 893 7.79 -34.62 21.23
CA GLY A 893 6.99 -34.94 20.03
C GLY A 893 5.63 -35.60 20.29
N GLY A 894 5.40 -36.13 21.50
CA GLY A 894 4.13 -36.74 21.87
C GLY A 894 2.96 -35.76 21.83
N ARG A 895 1.73 -36.26 21.65
CA ARG A 895 0.51 -35.43 21.62
C ARG A 895 -0.10 -35.37 23.02
N LEU A 896 -0.05 -34.20 23.65
CA LEU A 896 -0.60 -33.96 24.99
C LEU A 896 -2.12 -33.85 24.97
N GLY A 897 -2.71 -33.27 23.93
CA GLY A 897 -4.16 -33.22 23.74
C GLY A 897 -4.54 -32.49 22.46
N CYS A 898 -5.82 -32.56 22.10
CA CYS A 898 -6.33 -31.98 20.87
C CYS A 898 -7.79 -31.55 21.00
N GLY A 899 -8.20 -30.65 20.11
CA GLY A 899 -9.58 -30.22 19.95
C GLY A 899 -9.91 -29.98 18.48
N THR A 900 -11.10 -30.38 18.05
CA THR A 900 -11.62 -30.07 16.71
C THR A 900 -12.03 -28.59 16.66
N ILE A 901 -11.56 -27.87 15.64
CA ILE A 901 -11.97 -26.48 15.37
C ILE A 901 -13.39 -26.50 14.81
N ARG A 902 -14.36 -26.01 15.58
CA ARG A 902 -15.78 -25.96 15.23
C ARG A 902 -16.22 -24.53 14.97
N PRO A 903 -17.10 -24.27 14.00
CA PRO A 903 -17.66 -22.94 13.81
C PRO A 903 -18.48 -22.53 15.05
N MET A 904 -18.43 -21.25 15.41
CA MET A 904 -19.28 -20.66 16.45
C MET A 904 -20.57 -20.06 15.88
N THR A 905 -20.91 -20.45 14.64
CA THR A 905 -22.16 -20.10 13.97
C THR A 905 -22.98 -21.37 13.71
N GLN A 906 -24.24 -21.20 13.34
CA GLN A 906 -25.12 -22.32 13.02
C GLN A 906 -24.64 -23.05 11.76
N THR A 907 -24.63 -24.39 11.84
CA THR A 907 -24.32 -25.26 10.70
C THR A 907 -25.59 -25.85 10.11
N ALA A 908 -25.53 -26.21 8.83
CA ALA A 908 -26.54 -26.95 8.10
C ALA A 908 -25.95 -28.26 7.56
N THR A 909 -26.76 -29.32 7.53
CA THR A 909 -26.35 -30.65 7.04
C THR A 909 -27.27 -31.08 5.90
N ILE A 910 -26.69 -31.42 4.76
CA ILE A 910 -27.40 -32.03 3.63
C ILE A 910 -26.95 -33.49 3.54
N ALA A 911 -27.92 -34.41 3.41
CA ALA A 911 -27.66 -35.83 3.21
C ALA A 911 -28.18 -36.26 1.84
N PHE A 912 -27.34 -36.91 1.02
CA PHE A 912 -27.64 -37.33 -0.35
C PHE A 912 -27.03 -38.71 -0.65
N PRO A 913 -27.44 -39.41 -1.72
CA PRO A 913 -26.83 -40.68 -2.10
C PRO A 913 -25.31 -40.53 -2.29
N PRO A 914 -24.48 -41.50 -1.91
CA PRO A 914 -23.02 -41.40 -2.02
C PRO A 914 -22.57 -41.03 -3.44
N ILE A 915 -21.69 -40.03 -3.53
CA ILE A 915 -21.08 -39.59 -4.79
C ILE A 915 -19.62 -40.00 -4.79
N ASP A 916 -19.21 -40.74 -5.82
CA ASP A 916 -17.80 -41.04 -6.07
C ASP A 916 -17.05 -39.72 -6.38
N ASN A 917 -15.94 -39.48 -5.67
CA ASN A 917 -15.12 -38.27 -5.79
C ASN A 917 -15.92 -36.97 -5.53
N PHE A 918 -16.44 -36.82 -4.31
CA PHE A 918 -17.13 -35.59 -3.89
C PHE A 918 -16.29 -34.33 -4.18
N ASP A 919 -16.85 -33.48 -5.04
CA ASP A 919 -16.27 -32.19 -5.39
C ASP A 919 -16.79 -31.12 -4.42
N SER A 920 -15.89 -30.65 -3.55
CA SER A 920 -16.19 -29.65 -2.54
C SER A 920 -16.48 -28.27 -3.15
N THR A 921 -15.86 -27.97 -4.30
CA THR A 921 -16.01 -26.72 -5.04
C THR A 921 -17.36 -26.64 -5.69
N ASP A 922 -17.75 -27.70 -6.40
CA ASP A 922 -19.05 -27.80 -7.07
C ASP A 922 -20.20 -27.76 -6.05
N PHE A 923 -20.03 -28.42 -4.89
CA PHE A 923 -21.00 -28.35 -3.80
C PHE A 923 -21.17 -26.92 -3.28
N ARG A 924 -20.06 -26.25 -2.94
CA ARG A 924 -20.09 -24.87 -2.41
C ARG A 924 -20.69 -23.91 -3.43
N THR A 925 -20.35 -24.06 -4.70
CA THR A 925 -20.88 -23.24 -5.80
C THR A 925 -22.38 -23.44 -5.96
N THR A 926 -22.85 -24.70 -5.92
CA THR A 926 -24.28 -25.03 -6.00
C THR A 926 -25.06 -24.41 -4.85
N VAL A 927 -24.58 -24.58 -3.62
CA VAL A 927 -25.22 -24.00 -2.42
C VAL A 927 -25.23 -22.47 -2.49
N ALA A 928 -24.11 -21.86 -2.87
CA ALA A 928 -23.99 -20.41 -2.97
C ALA A 928 -24.93 -19.81 -4.02
N ASN A 929 -25.05 -20.44 -5.19
CA ASN A 929 -25.97 -20.00 -6.25
C ASN A 929 -27.43 -20.05 -5.80
N LEU A 930 -27.85 -21.12 -5.11
CA LEU A 930 -29.22 -21.28 -4.62
C LEU A 930 -29.55 -20.30 -3.48
N LEU A 931 -28.55 -19.89 -2.71
CA LEU A 931 -28.70 -18.88 -1.65
C LEU A 931 -28.50 -17.44 -2.16
N GLU A 932 -28.12 -17.26 -3.43
CA GLU A 932 -27.79 -15.97 -4.05
C GLU A 932 -26.65 -15.24 -3.33
N ILE A 933 -25.60 -15.96 -3.00
CA ILE A 933 -24.42 -15.45 -2.29
C ILE A 933 -23.12 -15.82 -3.01
N ALA A 934 -22.02 -15.19 -2.62
CA ALA A 934 -20.70 -15.55 -3.12
C ALA A 934 -20.23 -16.92 -2.57
N VAL A 935 -19.52 -17.70 -3.39
CA VAL A 935 -19.04 -19.06 -3.06
C VAL A 935 -18.14 -19.08 -1.81
N TRP A 936 -17.35 -18.03 -1.58
CA TRP A 936 -16.48 -17.92 -0.41
C TRP A 936 -17.25 -17.83 0.92
N LYS A 937 -18.55 -17.48 0.90
CA LYS A 937 -19.41 -17.47 2.09
C LYS A 937 -19.84 -18.86 2.54
N VAL A 938 -19.73 -19.88 1.69
CA VAL A 938 -20.06 -21.27 2.04
C VAL A 938 -18.76 -21.98 2.40
N ALA A 939 -18.70 -22.58 3.58
CA ALA A 939 -17.54 -23.36 4.02
C ALA A 939 -18.00 -24.71 4.59
N ILE A 940 -17.30 -25.77 4.17
CA ILE A 940 -17.61 -27.14 4.59
C ILE A 940 -16.90 -27.41 5.91
N PHE A 941 -17.68 -27.79 6.91
CA PHE A 941 -17.18 -28.15 8.24
C PHE A 941 -16.84 -29.64 8.33
N TYR A 942 -17.70 -30.49 7.77
CA TYR A 942 -17.55 -31.93 7.94
C TYR A 942 -18.13 -32.70 6.76
N VAL A 943 -17.34 -33.64 6.25
CA VAL A 943 -17.79 -34.73 5.39
C VAL A 943 -17.39 -36.01 6.11
N PRO A 944 -18.32 -36.83 6.61
CA PRO A 944 -17.96 -38.10 7.20
C PRO A 944 -17.26 -38.93 6.14
N ASN A 945 -16.04 -39.38 6.44
CA ASN A 945 -15.44 -40.46 5.69
C ASN A 945 -16.40 -41.66 5.78
N ALA A 946 -16.89 -42.09 4.62
CA ALA A 946 -17.34 -43.46 4.45
C ALA A 946 -16.13 -44.33 4.82
N ASN A 947 -16.13 -44.92 6.01
CA ASN A 947 -15.23 -46.04 6.26
C ASN A 947 -15.44 -47.01 5.09
N PRO A 948 -14.41 -47.35 4.29
CA PRO A 948 -14.57 -48.16 3.08
C PRO A 948 -15.17 -49.54 3.37
N ASN A 949 -15.21 -49.95 4.64
CA ASN A 949 -15.81 -51.20 5.11
C ASN A 949 -17.27 -51.07 5.60
N THR A 950 -17.85 -49.86 5.57
CA THR A 950 -19.28 -49.63 5.86
C THR A 950 -19.93 -48.96 4.66
N ILE A 951 -20.72 -49.72 3.91
CA ILE A 951 -21.61 -49.19 2.88
C ILE A 951 -22.65 -48.32 3.61
N ARG A 952 -22.47 -47.00 3.60
CA ARG A 952 -23.50 -46.07 4.07
C ARG A 952 -24.48 -45.82 2.94
N GLU A 953 -25.77 -45.84 3.26
CA GLU A 953 -26.85 -45.55 2.32
C GLU A 953 -26.85 -44.09 1.85
N CYS A 954 -26.30 -43.18 2.67
CA CYS A 954 -26.25 -41.74 2.42
C CYS A 954 -24.90 -41.16 2.83
N GLN A 955 -24.46 -40.16 2.06
CA GLN A 955 -23.34 -39.27 2.36
C GLN A 955 -23.89 -37.97 2.95
N GLU A 956 -23.25 -37.47 4.02
CA GLU A 956 -23.63 -36.23 4.69
C GLU A 956 -22.58 -35.15 4.43
N VAL A 957 -23.00 -33.91 4.24
CA VAL A 957 -22.11 -32.76 4.18
C VAL A 957 -22.66 -31.70 5.13
N THR A 958 -21.87 -31.36 6.13
CA THR A 958 -22.17 -30.26 7.05
C THR A 958 -21.36 -29.04 6.65
N PHE A 959 -22.05 -27.92 6.47
CA PHE A 959 -21.47 -26.64 6.09
C PHE A 959 -22.01 -25.52 6.99
N TYR A 960 -21.34 -24.39 6.98
CA TYR A 960 -21.85 -23.15 7.55
C TYR A 960 -21.78 -22.06 6.49
N VAL A 961 -22.61 -21.04 6.68
CA VAL A 961 -22.65 -19.90 5.79
C VAL A 961 -22.31 -18.63 6.55
N LEU A 962 -21.48 -17.79 5.95
CA LEU A 962 -20.97 -16.56 6.53
C LEU A 962 -21.89 -15.38 6.24
N GLY A 963 -22.01 -14.50 7.24
CA GLY A 963 -22.88 -13.33 7.22
C GLY A 963 -24.30 -13.62 7.70
N ASP A 964 -25.11 -12.57 7.77
CA ASP A 964 -26.50 -12.64 8.19
C ASP A 964 -27.37 -13.22 7.06
N ILE A 965 -27.44 -14.54 6.97
CA ILE A 965 -28.34 -15.22 6.05
C ILE A 965 -29.62 -15.61 6.76
N GLU A 966 -30.74 -15.32 6.12
CA GLU A 966 -32.06 -15.68 6.62
C GLU A 966 -32.15 -17.21 6.80
N GLN A 967 -32.34 -17.65 8.05
CA GLN A 967 -32.37 -19.10 8.36
C GLN A 967 -33.47 -19.84 7.59
N SER A 968 -34.52 -19.14 7.17
CA SER A 968 -35.58 -19.68 6.30
C SER A 968 -35.05 -20.13 4.94
N LYS A 969 -34.11 -19.39 4.33
CA LYS A 969 -33.47 -19.76 3.05
C LYS A 969 -32.61 -21.02 3.22
N VAL A 970 -31.83 -21.09 4.29
CA VAL A 970 -31.00 -22.27 4.60
C VAL A 970 -31.90 -23.49 4.88
N ALA A 971 -33.00 -23.32 5.62
CA ALA A 971 -33.96 -24.40 5.87
C ALA A 971 -34.67 -24.85 4.58
N ALA A 972 -35.03 -23.92 3.69
CA ALA A 972 -35.65 -24.22 2.39
C ALA A 972 -34.73 -25.08 1.50
N LEU A 973 -33.42 -24.82 1.56
CA LEU A 973 -32.39 -25.58 0.86
C LEU A 973 -32.20 -26.99 1.44
N VAL A 974 -32.13 -27.11 2.77
CA VAL A 974 -31.80 -28.39 3.44
C VAL A 974 -32.96 -29.37 3.42
N SER A 975 -34.18 -28.91 3.70
CA SER A 975 -35.33 -29.79 3.91
C SER A 975 -36.65 -29.27 3.32
N GLY A 976 -36.64 -28.09 2.69
CA GLY A 976 -37.82 -27.44 2.11
C GLY A 976 -37.95 -27.54 0.59
N SER A 977 -38.57 -26.52 -0.01
CA SER A 977 -38.95 -26.51 -1.44
C SER A 977 -37.76 -26.49 -2.40
N GLN A 978 -36.61 -25.96 -1.98
CA GLN A 978 -35.41 -25.84 -2.83
C GLN A 978 -34.49 -27.06 -2.75
N ALA A 979 -34.78 -28.04 -1.88
CA ALA A 979 -33.94 -29.22 -1.72
C ALA A 979 -33.77 -30.05 -3.02
N SER A 980 -34.75 -30.02 -3.93
CA SER A 980 -34.63 -30.66 -5.25
C SER A 980 -33.73 -29.91 -6.23
N GLU A 981 -33.47 -28.63 -6.00
CA GLU A 981 -32.64 -27.78 -6.88
C GLU A 981 -31.13 -28.00 -6.65
N LEU A 982 -30.76 -28.72 -5.58
CA LEU A 982 -29.38 -29.14 -5.27
C LEU A 982 -28.80 -30.16 -6.28
N GLY A 983 -29.58 -30.59 -7.28
CA GLY A 983 -29.12 -31.48 -8.34
C GLY A 983 -28.63 -32.82 -7.79
N LYS A 984 -27.37 -33.18 -8.07
CA LYS A 984 -26.76 -34.43 -7.56
C LYS A 984 -26.61 -34.47 -6.03
N TYR A 985 -26.69 -33.32 -5.36
CA TYR A 985 -26.64 -33.19 -3.90
C TYR A 985 -28.03 -33.17 -3.25
N ALA A 986 -29.10 -33.41 -4.02
CA ALA A 986 -30.46 -33.39 -3.51
C ALA A 986 -30.75 -34.57 -2.55
N PRO A 987 -31.42 -34.33 -1.40
CA PRO A 987 -31.81 -35.39 -0.49
C PRO A 987 -32.86 -36.33 -1.10
N THR A 988 -32.56 -37.63 -1.16
CA THR A 988 -33.57 -38.66 -1.47
C THR A 988 -34.46 -38.93 -0.27
N GLY A 989 -35.61 -39.58 -0.49
CA GLY A 989 -36.53 -39.95 0.59
C GLY A 989 -35.88 -40.75 1.72
N SER A 990 -34.92 -41.63 1.40
CA SER A 990 -34.15 -42.40 2.39
C SER A 990 -33.08 -41.58 3.10
N CYS A 991 -32.51 -40.54 2.46
CA CYS A 991 -31.49 -39.70 3.07
C CYS A 991 -32.05 -38.56 3.94
N LYS A 992 -33.33 -38.21 3.81
CA LYS A 992 -33.96 -37.17 4.65
C LYS A 992 -33.95 -37.49 6.15
N SER A 993 -33.96 -38.77 6.53
CA SER A 993 -33.86 -39.20 7.94
C SER A 993 -32.45 -39.08 8.53
N TYR A 994 -31.44 -38.86 7.70
CA TYR A 994 -30.04 -38.65 8.13
C TYR A 994 -29.73 -37.18 8.44
N ILE A 995 -30.66 -36.26 8.16
CA ILE A 995 -30.55 -34.86 8.55
C ILE A 995 -30.78 -34.78 10.07
N GLY A 996 -29.69 -34.82 10.84
CA GLY A 996 -29.72 -34.57 12.27
C GLY A 996 -30.13 -33.13 12.59
N PRO A 997 -30.56 -32.85 13.84
CA PRO A 997 -30.76 -31.47 14.27
C PRO A 997 -29.47 -30.65 14.09
N PRO A 998 -29.56 -29.34 13.81
CA PRO A 998 -28.38 -28.47 13.74
C PRO A 998 -27.50 -28.67 14.97
N LEU A 999 -26.18 -28.71 14.79
CA LEU A 999 -25.26 -28.80 15.93
C LEU A 999 -25.49 -27.60 16.85
N PRO A 1000 -25.42 -27.79 18.19
CA PRO A 1000 -25.55 -26.68 19.13
C PRO A 1000 -24.52 -25.59 18.81
N VAL A 1001 -24.97 -24.34 18.73
CA VAL A 1001 -24.05 -23.21 18.65
C VAL A 1001 -23.44 -23.02 20.04
N TYR A 1002 -22.12 -23.12 20.14
CA TYR A 1002 -21.41 -22.80 21.38
C TYR A 1002 -21.50 -21.29 21.63
N SER A 1003 -22.44 -20.86 22.48
CA SER A 1003 -22.51 -19.47 22.91
C SER A 1003 -21.42 -19.23 23.96
N SER A 1004 -20.29 -18.64 23.57
CA SER A 1004 -19.49 -17.88 24.53
C SER A 1004 -19.93 -16.43 24.46
N ALA A 1005 -20.20 -15.83 25.62
CA ALA A 1005 -20.57 -14.43 25.77
C ALA A 1005 -19.42 -13.50 25.35
N THR A 1006 -19.25 -13.32 24.05
CA THR A 1006 -18.46 -12.25 23.40
C THR A 1006 -19.08 -11.98 22.03
N THR A 1007 -20.35 -11.56 22.02
CA THR A 1007 -20.96 -10.97 20.82
C THR A 1007 -20.34 -9.60 20.60
N TRP A 1008 -19.48 -9.49 19.59
CA TRP A 1008 -19.04 -8.22 19.04
C TRP A 1008 -20.28 -7.51 18.47
N VAL A 1009 -20.73 -6.46 19.16
CA VAL A 1009 -21.90 -5.67 18.73
C VAL A 1009 -21.53 -4.87 17.48
N ARG A 1010 -22.32 -4.99 16.40
CA ARG A 1010 -22.33 -4.03 15.29
C ARG A 1010 -22.72 -2.66 15.87
N THR A 1011 -21.76 -1.78 16.13
CA THR A 1011 -22.06 -0.39 16.45
C THR A 1011 -22.31 0.37 15.16
N SER A 1012 -23.58 0.65 14.87
CA SER A 1012 -23.96 1.71 13.95
C SER A 1012 -23.58 3.05 14.59
N VAL A 1013 -22.32 3.45 14.49
CA VAL A 1013 -21.93 4.83 14.79
C VAL A 1013 -22.42 5.67 13.63
N LEU A 1014 -23.61 6.24 13.77
CA LEU A 1014 -24.05 7.38 12.99
C LEU A 1014 -23.07 8.52 13.26
N PHE A 1015 -22.05 8.66 12.43
CA PHE A 1015 -21.28 9.89 12.31
C PHE A 1015 -22.20 10.98 11.74
N THR A 1016 -23.00 11.57 12.61
CA THR A 1016 -23.49 12.93 12.42
C THR A 1016 -22.69 13.83 13.34
N THR A 1017 -22.16 14.90 12.74
CA THR A 1017 -21.43 16.04 13.32
C THR A 1017 -19.94 15.87 13.62
N LEU A 1018 -19.10 16.14 12.61
CA LEU A 1018 -17.94 17.04 12.76
C LEU A 1018 -17.50 17.61 11.38
N LEU A 1019 -18.32 18.50 10.80
CA LEU A 1019 -17.93 19.28 9.61
C LEU A 1019 -18.58 20.67 9.55
N LEU A 1020 -18.94 21.24 10.70
CA LEU A 1020 -19.39 22.63 10.83
C LEU A 1020 -18.79 23.23 12.10
N GLY A 1021 -17.53 23.68 12.00
CA GLY A 1021 -16.82 24.23 13.16
C GLY A 1021 -15.55 25.02 12.84
N THR A 1022 -15.34 25.47 11.60
CA THR A 1022 -14.21 26.34 11.23
C THR A 1022 -14.59 27.33 10.13
N MET A 1023 -15.71 28.04 10.29
CA MET A 1023 -15.98 29.29 9.57
C MET A 1023 -16.84 30.16 10.49
N GLY A 1024 -16.20 30.99 11.30
CA GLY A 1024 -16.96 31.87 12.20
C GLY A 1024 -16.20 32.65 13.25
N TRP A 1025 -14.90 32.93 13.12
CA TRP A 1025 -14.23 33.97 13.92
C TRP A 1025 -13.12 34.61 13.09
N LEU A 1026 -13.52 35.42 12.11
CA LEU A 1026 -12.75 36.50 11.50
C LEU A 1026 -13.75 37.51 10.95
N LEU A 1027 -14.52 38.11 11.88
CA LEU A 1027 -15.13 39.44 11.79
C LEU A 1027 -15.44 39.88 13.23
N SER A 1028 -14.36 40.06 14.00
CA SER A 1028 -14.16 41.07 15.05
C SER A 1028 -12.68 41.21 15.28
#